data_AF-A0A177DPL0-F1
#
_entry.id   AF-A0A177DPL0-F1
#
_cell.length_a   1.000
_cell.length_b   1.000
_cell.length_c   1.000
_cell.angle_alpha   90.00
_cell.angle_beta   90.00
_cell.angle_gamma   90.00
#
_symmetry.space_group_name_H-M   'P 1'
#
loop_
_entity.id
_entity.type
_entity.pdbx_description
1 polymer ?
#
loop_
_entity_poly.entity_id
_entity_poly.type
_entity_poly.pdbx_seq_one_letter_code
_entity_poly.pdbx_strand_id
1 'polypeptide(L)'
;MARYTVNVAAGGRRASLLVVLSSSQLCSALHDSVTSRLPALATKLGLTDAKQPQITLHLERDDGPMLDLEDLLSDVLPDPKETVYAVIDIHEEQSASSTPPQLATSGGSTKTLRIRVVTPESAQSRTNVVNPISTPVSTKCTLKHLKGLVQEHLGFPMEEGDCPALECNCSFARNIDENAVLNVDRTEDHDALHTAILVHSNNVVVAIPVDDNKLSTIQRATNGYMERILERKLTDKFTNVLGGVVDTGVQLSEDKSYLKLPIMAICSKRCHSHRQDQGRQAGNDAAQRELVVDIHTSECPLEITAHNADITIEAARLEDCAVNGIIDIYAVQRWTLGQNERADQGKAGIFKKSESWEHHIGQTDRGLASLLSTLRVFTELTGDQSMEDGQRDSILHMIHLLTRFPPAVRAAHILMRGETPGLPERAALAQCLYEVLKNVVPLQTVRSDPKRFFEGSRLLFGLILEKAKNMKINLEESSTLPYIGMKVYDPRNLITMHPVLSESVQTMSGLVDVGFHEAFEEQGLLSWINRDRCKVVSTVDSTWDRIAKVSGGTRTQALVFDPDAVRTSSRYVDSNDVKNVISPAEYVDLTYLANLCSRNQLSVIPPARLASASAPVLTLDRDGFLAVYVGRAGCAEAGRDILMFRPASMREEEAVDVSIITQLLEPILAQRKADGSIVFEAYGDSHRKLTAPDEITMICVDLSSSMDERCGFDDIQNSEDAEEEMQEQVRSTVAPPQAPVEENSAFDLPGPDELKEYIRSHESYDDFIAIVGTGKDDYHRRQNAEKVFEILKQLLDQQIESKRKQLEGLRQQASQYYYRTRSEIIDRDMNVLNNRSLRLQKYRSLLCAWLIACLGNVSVSDPLTWRPGEAIPKLHKTLSTTESPGFEVPPEYHCPISSNVMEDPVTTVDGFTYERKEIERWLRFNERSPFTNLILPSNDLRPNVHMQEQITAYMNSSDIMAKYTQSGNRTRPSSSTMRITFRSPLETRSMDLPRELKAADLWEIAFRLTKGRYTSYELRHRNVRIPATQELAVNMINAAYEVFITPLEPTASSTSSGLEELCLIKVYHNYYQDSVVSYWTPKQTTKSLASAVFRYYRQRFMDMSTYHVEQPFIFWTRLHDTGDNHIAGTPVYDHWRSMAPYFNSTDSTGKLATESVVDKNSNDDVSDDTDHEHTALGIRPLVFKVFLGGSPRSSKKRDTLSRLDVLK
;
A
#
# COMPACT_ATOMS: atom_id res chain seq x y z
N MET A 1 45.77 -0.74 -49.88
CA MET A 1 45.50 0.20 -48.77
C MET A 1 45.07 1.53 -49.34
N ALA A 2 43.96 2.06 -48.83
CA ALA A 2 43.41 3.34 -49.21
C ALA A 2 44.10 4.46 -48.43
N ARG A 3 44.15 5.67 -49.02
CA ARG A 3 44.75 6.86 -48.39
C ARG A 3 43.61 7.80 -47.98
N TYR A 4 43.36 7.89 -46.69
CA TYR A 4 42.34 8.76 -46.11
C TYR A 4 42.97 10.10 -45.70
N THR A 5 42.32 11.19 -46.05
CA THR A 5 42.73 12.53 -45.62
C THR A 5 41.90 12.94 -44.41
N VAL A 6 42.54 13.06 -43.25
CA VAL A 6 41.88 13.42 -41.99
C VAL A 6 42.27 14.84 -41.57
N ASN A 7 41.30 15.73 -41.50
CA ASN A 7 41.47 17.10 -41.02
C ASN A 7 41.21 17.16 -39.52
N VAL A 8 42.26 17.36 -38.74
CA VAL A 8 42.18 17.50 -37.28
C VAL A 8 41.86 18.96 -36.93
N ALA A 9 40.80 19.19 -36.17
CA ALA A 9 40.34 20.51 -35.72
C ALA A 9 40.35 20.59 -34.19
N ALA A 10 40.95 21.65 -33.63
CA ALA A 10 40.98 21.91 -32.19
C ALA A 10 40.88 23.43 -31.93
N GLY A 11 39.86 23.88 -31.19
CA GLY A 11 39.72 25.29 -30.79
C GLY A 11 39.86 26.32 -31.93
N GLY A 12 39.32 26.01 -33.12
CA GLY A 12 39.39 26.88 -34.32
C GLY A 12 40.67 26.77 -35.16
N ARG A 13 41.64 25.92 -34.78
CA ARG A 13 42.86 25.64 -35.57
C ARG A 13 42.74 24.28 -36.27
N ARG A 14 43.28 24.18 -37.49
CA ARG A 14 43.17 22.97 -38.33
C ARG A 14 44.52 22.47 -38.83
N ALA A 15 44.69 21.15 -38.88
CA ALA A 15 45.83 20.46 -39.47
C ALA A 15 45.36 19.23 -40.25
N SER A 16 46.06 18.83 -41.32
CA SER A 16 45.66 17.66 -42.13
C SER A 16 46.67 16.52 -41.98
N LEU A 17 46.16 15.30 -41.85
CA LEU A 17 46.91 14.05 -41.78
C LEU A 17 46.51 13.15 -42.94
N LEU A 18 47.52 12.53 -43.56
CA LEU A 18 47.29 11.43 -44.49
C LEU A 18 47.47 10.11 -43.73
N VAL A 19 46.40 9.33 -43.64
CA VAL A 19 46.37 8.03 -42.98
C VAL A 19 46.17 6.93 -44.02
N VAL A 20 47.01 5.90 -43.99
CA VAL A 20 46.97 4.80 -44.96
C VAL A 20 46.53 3.55 -44.23
N LEU A 21 45.31 3.08 -44.52
CA LEU A 21 44.69 1.92 -43.88
C LEU A 21 44.06 1.00 -44.93
N SER A 22 43.77 -0.24 -44.56
CA SER A 22 42.95 -1.11 -45.40
C SER A 22 41.50 -0.62 -45.35
N SER A 23 40.76 -0.67 -46.46
CA SER A 23 39.33 -0.36 -46.47
C SER A 23 38.49 -1.37 -45.66
N SER A 24 39.03 -2.55 -45.38
CA SER A 24 38.40 -3.59 -44.57
C SER A 24 38.62 -3.43 -43.06
N GLN A 25 39.20 -2.31 -42.60
CA GLN A 25 39.44 -2.04 -41.17
C GLN A 25 38.32 -1.17 -40.59
N LEU A 26 38.14 -1.24 -39.27
CA LEU A 26 37.16 -0.43 -38.56
C LEU A 26 37.59 1.04 -38.45
N CYS A 27 36.64 1.94 -38.26
CA CYS A 27 36.85 3.37 -38.01
C CYS A 27 37.71 3.63 -36.76
N SER A 28 37.66 2.74 -35.75
CA SER A 28 38.59 2.74 -34.61
C SER A 28 40.07 2.73 -35.02
N ALA A 29 40.45 2.02 -36.08
CA ALA A 29 41.82 2.02 -36.58
C ALA A 29 42.24 3.39 -37.17
N LEU A 30 41.28 4.13 -37.74
CA LEU A 30 41.48 5.50 -38.21
C LEU A 30 41.65 6.45 -37.01
N HIS A 31 40.81 6.30 -35.98
CA HIS A 31 40.89 7.05 -34.73
C HIS A 31 42.25 6.86 -34.03
N ASP A 32 42.70 5.61 -33.84
CA ASP A 32 43.98 5.29 -33.23
C ASP A 32 45.18 5.89 -34.00
N SER A 33 45.09 5.91 -35.35
CA SER A 33 46.12 6.51 -36.20
C SER A 33 46.20 8.03 -36.05
N VAL A 34 45.07 8.69 -35.83
CA VAL A 34 45.00 10.14 -35.55
C VAL A 34 45.54 10.41 -34.14
N THR A 35 45.08 9.66 -33.15
CA THR A 35 45.47 9.79 -31.73
C THR A 35 46.98 9.61 -31.54
N SER A 36 47.57 8.60 -32.17
CA SER A 36 49.01 8.33 -32.08
C SER A 36 49.89 9.40 -32.76
N ARG A 37 49.34 10.13 -33.74
CA ARG A 37 50.07 11.19 -34.49
C ARG A 37 49.76 12.60 -33.97
N LEU A 38 48.82 12.73 -33.04
CA LEU A 38 48.43 13.99 -32.40
C LEU A 38 49.59 14.75 -31.76
N PRO A 39 50.54 14.11 -31.03
CA PRO A 39 51.64 14.82 -30.38
C PRO A 39 52.53 15.59 -31.36
N ALA A 40 52.69 15.09 -32.60
CA ALA A 40 53.46 15.77 -33.65
C ALA A 40 52.73 17.00 -34.23
N LEU A 41 51.40 17.08 -34.05
CA LEU A 41 50.57 18.21 -34.47
C LEU A 41 50.24 19.18 -33.34
N ALA A 42 50.54 18.84 -32.09
CA ALA A 42 50.19 19.61 -30.90
C ALA A 42 50.60 21.10 -31.02
N THR A 43 51.81 21.38 -31.52
CA THR A 43 52.31 22.75 -31.69
C THR A 43 51.53 23.54 -32.76
N LYS A 44 51.07 22.89 -33.84
CA LYS A 44 50.25 23.54 -34.89
C LYS A 44 48.81 23.75 -34.46
N LEU A 45 48.26 22.81 -33.69
CA LEU A 45 46.90 22.85 -33.16
C LEU A 45 46.78 23.70 -31.89
N GLY A 46 47.89 24.16 -31.31
CA GLY A 46 47.89 24.98 -30.10
C GLY A 46 47.55 24.21 -28.83
N LEU A 47 47.73 22.89 -28.82
CA LEU A 47 47.45 22.03 -27.67
C LEU A 47 48.65 22.05 -26.73
N THR A 48 48.54 22.70 -25.58
CA THR A 48 49.56 22.72 -24.52
C THR A 48 49.16 21.78 -23.38
N ASP A 49 49.95 20.72 -23.17
CA ASP A 49 49.91 19.77 -22.04
C ASP A 49 48.51 19.33 -21.53
N ALA A 50 47.60 19.01 -22.45
CA ALA A 50 46.36 18.31 -22.10
C ALA A 50 46.62 16.80 -21.93
N LYS A 51 46.33 16.25 -20.74
CA LYS A 51 46.23 14.81 -20.52
C LYS A 51 45.10 14.27 -21.41
N GLN A 52 45.44 13.43 -22.39
CA GLN A 52 44.55 12.71 -23.31
C GLN A 52 43.35 13.51 -23.84
N PRO A 53 43.49 14.27 -24.95
CA PRO A 53 42.37 14.95 -25.58
C PRO A 53 41.32 13.96 -26.10
N GLN A 54 40.05 14.23 -25.83
CA GLN A 54 38.92 13.48 -26.40
C GLN A 54 38.79 13.81 -27.90
N ILE A 55 38.85 12.79 -28.75
CA ILE A 55 38.79 12.92 -30.21
C ILE A 55 37.53 12.24 -30.72
N THR A 56 36.72 12.95 -31.49
CA THR A 56 35.58 12.41 -32.25
C THR A 56 35.85 12.50 -33.76
N LEU A 57 35.38 11.52 -34.52
CA LEU A 57 35.49 11.50 -35.98
C LEU A 57 34.17 11.90 -36.63
N HIS A 58 34.22 12.78 -37.62
CA HIS A 58 33.06 13.31 -38.33
C HIS A 58 33.28 13.22 -39.86
N LEU A 59 32.21 13.03 -40.62
CA LEU A 59 32.25 13.00 -42.08
C LEU A 59 32.11 14.42 -42.68
N GLU A 60 32.90 14.74 -43.70
CA GLU A 60 32.88 15.97 -44.54
C GLU A 60 33.18 17.32 -43.86
N ARG A 61 32.83 17.49 -42.57
CA ARG A 61 32.98 18.76 -41.82
C ARG A 61 33.12 18.50 -40.31
N ASP A 62 33.56 19.50 -39.56
CA ASP A 62 33.79 19.41 -38.11
C ASP A 62 32.50 19.34 -37.25
N ASP A 63 31.34 19.71 -37.78
CA ASP A 63 30.02 19.50 -37.18
C ASP A 63 29.19 18.41 -37.91
N GLY A 64 29.88 17.57 -38.68
CA GLY A 64 29.26 16.57 -39.55
C GLY A 64 28.74 15.35 -38.78
N PRO A 65 28.11 14.38 -39.49
CA PRO A 65 27.71 13.11 -38.90
C PRO A 65 28.91 12.42 -38.26
N MET A 66 28.76 12.00 -37.00
CA MET A 66 29.81 11.28 -36.28
C MET A 66 29.95 9.87 -36.85
N LEU A 67 31.20 9.45 -37.05
CA LEU A 67 31.53 8.08 -37.44
C LEU A 67 31.56 7.19 -36.20
N ASP A 68 30.81 6.10 -36.23
CA ASP A 68 30.93 5.06 -35.19
C ASP A 68 32.28 4.36 -35.34
N LEU A 69 32.95 4.09 -34.21
CA LEU A 69 34.27 3.47 -34.19
C LEU A 69 34.21 1.96 -34.49
N GLU A 70 33.03 1.35 -34.34
CA GLU A 70 32.80 -0.06 -34.65
C GLU A 70 32.39 -0.31 -36.11
N ASP A 71 32.16 0.75 -36.90
CA ASP A 71 31.83 0.63 -38.31
C ASP A 71 33.05 0.30 -39.19
N LEU A 72 32.81 -0.42 -40.29
CA LEU A 72 33.81 -0.69 -41.34
C LEU A 72 34.08 0.57 -42.18
N LEU A 73 35.37 0.89 -42.39
CA LEU A 73 35.77 2.01 -43.25
C LEU A 73 35.22 1.90 -44.67
N SER A 74 35.07 0.69 -45.22
CA SER A 74 34.49 0.47 -46.55
C SER A 74 33.03 0.86 -46.68
N ASP A 75 32.30 0.83 -45.56
CA ASP A 75 30.85 0.96 -45.55
C ASP A 75 30.46 2.42 -45.30
N VAL A 76 31.27 3.14 -44.52
CA VAL A 76 31.04 4.55 -44.18
C VAL A 76 31.89 5.52 -45.00
N LEU A 77 33.03 5.08 -45.54
CA LEU A 77 33.91 5.85 -46.44
C LEU A 77 34.21 5.04 -47.72
N PRO A 78 33.19 4.78 -48.56
CA PRO A 78 33.34 3.95 -49.76
C PRO A 78 34.28 4.56 -50.81
N ASP A 79 34.43 5.90 -50.85
CA ASP A 79 35.45 6.59 -51.67
C ASP A 79 36.54 7.21 -50.77
N PRO A 80 37.82 6.81 -50.90
CA PRO A 80 38.90 7.37 -50.09
C PRO A 80 39.24 8.84 -50.37
N LYS A 81 38.53 9.51 -51.30
CA LYS A 81 38.59 10.96 -51.49
C LYS A 81 37.73 11.74 -50.49
N GLU A 82 36.82 11.08 -49.79
CA GLU A 82 36.00 11.72 -48.76
C GLU A 82 36.88 12.19 -47.60
N THR A 83 36.58 13.39 -47.10
CA THR A 83 37.39 14.04 -46.06
C THR A 83 36.79 13.76 -44.70
N VAL A 84 37.60 13.20 -43.80
CA VAL A 84 37.19 12.92 -42.42
C VAL A 84 37.72 14.03 -41.53
N TYR A 85 36.94 14.46 -40.56
CA TYR A 85 37.33 15.45 -39.57
C TYR A 85 37.52 14.80 -38.22
N ALA A 86 38.64 15.07 -37.56
CA ALA A 86 38.89 14.64 -36.19
C ALA A 86 38.82 15.86 -35.28
N VAL A 87 37.78 15.94 -34.45
CA VAL A 87 37.51 17.11 -33.60
C VAL A 87 38.02 16.83 -32.19
N ILE A 88 38.79 17.77 -31.66
CA ILE A 88 39.36 17.70 -30.30
C ILE A 88 38.65 18.72 -29.41
N ASP A 89 37.99 18.22 -28.38
CA ASP A 89 37.36 19.05 -27.36
C ASP A 89 38.42 19.57 -26.37
N ILE A 90 38.60 20.90 -26.34
CA ILE A 90 39.49 21.56 -25.37
C ILE A 90 38.62 22.02 -24.19
N HIS A 91 38.64 21.27 -23.09
CA HIS A 91 38.04 21.72 -21.83
C HIS A 91 38.90 22.83 -21.20
N GLU A 92 38.40 24.05 -21.14
CA GLU A 92 38.98 25.10 -20.28
C GLU A 92 38.62 24.82 -18.81
N GLU A 93 39.57 24.27 -18.04
CA GLU A 93 39.45 24.15 -16.59
C GLU A 93 39.50 25.55 -15.93
N GLN A 94 38.35 26.06 -15.48
CA GLN A 94 38.33 27.10 -14.45
C GLN A 94 38.67 26.46 -13.10
N SER A 95 39.95 26.58 -12.74
CA SER A 95 40.51 26.14 -11.47
C SER A 95 39.78 26.74 -10.25
N ALA A 96 39.16 25.86 -9.47
CA ALA A 96 38.76 26.14 -8.10
C ALA A 96 40.02 26.21 -7.23
N SER A 97 40.39 27.41 -6.77
CA SER A 97 41.34 27.58 -5.68
C SER A 97 40.58 27.70 -4.36
N SER A 98 40.82 26.72 -3.48
CA SER A 98 40.42 26.74 -2.09
C SER A 98 41.42 27.56 -1.28
N THR A 99 40.97 28.66 -0.69
CA THR A 99 41.59 29.26 0.50
C THR A 99 40.48 29.93 1.31
N PRO A 100 40.42 29.74 2.64
CA PRO A 100 39.21 29.98 3.42
C PRO A 100 39.06 31.48 3.70
N PRO A 101 37.86 32.09 3.60
CA PRO A 101 37.71 33.45 4.04
C PRO A 101 37.44 33.47 5.55
N GLN A 102 38.44 34.00 6.25
CA GLN A 102 38.27 34.69 7.52
C GLN A 102 37.19 35.77 7.41
N LEU A 103 36.58 36.08 8.56
CA LEU A 103 35.62 37.15 8.77
C LEU A 103 35.98 38.44 8.02
N ALA A 104 35.10 38.88 7.11
CA ALA A 104 34.93 40.27 6.70
C ALA A 104 33.50 40.50 6.18
N THR A 105 32.67 41.06 7.06
CA THR A 105 31.59 42.04 6.83
C THR A 105 31.13 42.37 5.39
N SER A 106 29.82 42.13 5.16
CA SER A 106 28.84 42.91 4.37
C SER A 106 29.08 43.23 2.88
N GLY A 107 28.25 42.64 2.00
CA GLY A 107 27.94 43.11 0.64
C GLY A 107 27.18 42.07 -0.20
N GLY A 108 25.84 42.11 -0.23
CA GLY A 108 24.98 41.10 -0.87
C GLY A 108 24.91 41.18 -2.40
N SER A 109 25.17 40.06 -3.08
CA SER A 109 24.87 39.85 -4.51
C SER A 109 23.60 38.99 -4.64
N THR A 110 22.54 39.54 -5.24
CA THR A 110 21.25 38.86 -5.43
C THR A 110 21.31 37.92 -6.63
N LYS A 111 21.08 36.61 -6.42
CA LYS A 111 20.87 35.64 -7.52
C LYS A 111 19.60 36.02 -8.31
N THR A 112 19.64 35.84 -9.63
CA THR A 112 18.52 36.14 -10.54
C THR A 112 18.23 34.95 -11.46
N LEU A 113 16.96 34.80 -11.85
CA LEU A 113 16.44 33.71 -12.68
C LEU A 113 15.59 34.30 -13.82
N ARG A 114 15.40 33.55 -14.90
CA ARG A 114 14.43 33.90 -15.95
C ARG A 114 13.21 32.99 -15.86
N ILE A 115 12.03 33.54 -16.07
CA ILE A 115 10.78 32.78 -16.04
C ILE A 115 10.27 32.60 -17.45
N ARG A 116 9.98 31.37 -17.85
CA ARG A 116 9.24 31.08 -19.09
C ARG A 116 7.83 30.66 -18.73
N VAL A 117 6.84 31.38 -19.26
CA VAL A 117 5.43 31.05 -19.04
C VAL A 117 4.95 30.14 -20.17
N VAL A 118 4.51 28.94 -19.84
CA VAL A 118 4.00 27.95 -20.79
C VAL A 118 2.51 27.76 -20.57
N THR A 119 1.70 28.18 -21.53
CA THR A 119 0.26 27.88 -21.59
C THR A 119 0.00 26.61 -22.41
N PRO A 120 -1.15 25.94 -22.25
CA PRO A 120 -1.54 24.81 -23.09
C PRO A 120 -1.40 25.07 -24.60
N GLU A 121 -1.77 26.28 -25.06
CA GLU A 121 -1.64 26.69 -26.46
C GLU A 121 -0.17 26.81 -26.88
N SER A 122 0.67 27.46 -26.06
CA SER A 122 2.08 27.63 -26.38
C SER A 122 2.86 26.31 -26.38
N ALA A 123 2.46 25.33 -25.55
CA ALA A 123 3.07 24.00 -25.50
C ALA A 123 2.87 23.21 -26.81
N GLN A 124 1.79 23.49 -27.54
CA GLN A 124 1.50 22.88 -28.85
C GLN A 124 2.23 23.55 -30.02
N SER A 125 2.53 24.85 -29.90
CA SER A 125 3.11 25.66 -30.99
C SER A 125 4.59 25.34 -31.24
N ARG A 126 4.87 24.32 -32.06
CA ARG A 126 6.24 23.86 -32.41
C ARG A 126 7.14 24.91 -33.10
N THR A 127 6.58 25.98 -33.65
CA THR A 127 7.30 27.01 -34.42
C THR A 127 7.83 28.16 -33.58
N ASN A 128 7.33 28.33 -32.35
CA ASN A 128 7.67 29.46 -31.50
C ASN A 128 8.43 28.94 -30.26
N VAL A 129 9.75 29.18 -30.22
CA VAL A 129 10.48 29.07 -28.96
C VAL A 129 9.83 30.05 -27.99
N VAL A 130 9.17 29.53 -26.95
CA VAL A 130 8.56 30.39 -25.93
C VAL A 130 9.68 31.12 -25.21
N ASN A 131 9.78 32.42 -25.47
CA ASN A 131 10.82 33.24 -24.89
C ASN A 131 10.50 33.51 -23.42
N PRO A 132 11.51 33.43 -22.52
CA PRO A 132 11.33 33.88 -21.15
C PRO A 132 10.92 35.36 -21.08
N ILE A 133 10.27 35.73 -19.97
CA ILE A 133 10.03 37.13 -19.61
C ILE A 133 11.37 37.89 -19.67
N SER A 134 11.37 39.04 -20.32
CA SER A 134 12.58 39.79 -20.67
C SER A 134 13.35 40.29 -19.45
N THR A 135 12.65 40.54 -18.34
CA THR A 135 13.22 40.98 -17.07
C THR A 135 13.63 39.79 -16.20
N PRO A 136 14.90 39.70 -15.78
CA PRO A 136 15.32 38.67 -14.83
C PRO A 136 14.68 38.96 -13.46
N VAL A 137 14.21 37.90 -12.81
CA VAL A 137 13.52 37.94 -11.51
C VAL A 137 14.49 37.56 -10.40
N SER A 138 14.53 38.35 -9.34
CA SER A 138 15.35 38.02 -8.16
C SER A 138 14.81 36.78 -7.46
N THR A 139 15.69 35.93 -6.93
CA THR A 139 15.30 34.77 -6.08
C THR A 139 14.57 35.18 -4.79
N LYS A 140 14.65 36.47 -4.42
CA LYS A 140 13.90 37.08 -3.31
C LYS A 140 12.47 37.49 -3.67
N CYS A 141 12.06 37.31 -4.92
CA CYS A 141 10.66 37.48 -5.34
C CYS A 141 9.76 36.51 -4.57
N THR A 142 8.60 36.98 -4.09
CA THR A 142 7.63 36.13 -3.38
C THR A 142 6.79 35.32 -4.35
N LEU A 143 6.20 34.21 -3.90
CA LEU A 143 5.28 33.41 -4.73
C LEU A 143 4.09 34.25 -5.21
N LYS A 144 3.55 35.13 -4.36
CA LYS A 144 2.48 36.07 -4.75
C LYS A 144 2.91 36.97 -5.90
N HIS A 145 4.11 37.57 -5.81
CA HIS A 145 4.61 38.42 -6.87
C HIS A 145 4.94 37.63 -8.15
N LEU A 146 5.47 36.40 -8.02
CA LEU A 146 5.67 35.47 -9.13
C LEU A 146 4.36 35.20 -9.89
N LYS A 147 3.26 34.92 -9.19
CA LYS A 147 1.94 34.76 -9.82
C LYS A 147 1.47 36.05 -10.49
N GLY A 148 1.69 37.21 -9.86
CA GLY A 148 1.40 38.52 -10.46
C GLY A 148 2.13 38.76 -11.78
N LEU A 149 3.43 38.43 -11.84
CA LEU A 149 4.23 38.53 -13.08
C LEU A 149 3.71 37.62 -14.20
N VAL A 150 3.28 36.41 -13.84
CA VAL A 150 2.66 35.48 -14.82
C VAL A 150 1.30 36.00 -15.29
N GLN A 151 0.49 36.56 -14.40
CA GLN A 151 -0.79 37.18 -14.73
C GLN A 151 -0.61 38.36 -15.70
N GLU A 152 0.32 39.28 -15.38
CA GLU A 152 0.63 40.43 -16.21
C GLU A 152 1.12 39.99 -17.60
N HIS A 153 1.99 38.98 -17.67
CA HIS A 153 2.47 38.41 -18.93
C HIS A 153 1.34 37.84 -19.80
N LEU A 154 0.29 37.29 -19.17
CA LEU A 154 -0.89 36.75 -19.84
C LEU A 154 -1.98 37.81 -20.10
N GLY A 155 -1.74 39.08 -19.78
CA GLY A 155 -2.69 40.18 -19.98
C GLY A 155 -3.79 40.27 -18.92
N PHE A 156 -3.62 39.63 -17.77
CA PHE A 156 -4.51 39.73 -16.62
C PHE A 156 -4.04 40.84 -15.68
N PRO A 157 -4.97 41.52 -14.97
CA PRO A 157 -4.56 42.42 -13.89
C PRO A 157 -3.78 41.62 -12.84
N MET A 158 -2.71 42.19 -12.29
CA MET A 158 -2.06 41.59 -11.12
C MET A 158 -3.10 41.50 -9.99
N GLU A 159 -3.44 40.29 -9.59
CA GLU A 159 -4.26 40.10 -8.41
C GLU A 159 -3.38 40.37 -7.18
N GLU A 160 -3.49 41.57 -6.61
CA GLU A 160 -3.08 41.80 -5.22
C GLU A 160 -4.07 41.15 -4.21
N GLY A 161 -5.07 40.43 -4.72
CA GLY A 161 -6.27 39.94 -4.03
C GLY A 161 -6.06 39.13 -2.75
N ASP A 162 -7.16 38.96 -2.01
CA ASP A 162 -7.21 38.21 -0.74
C ASP A 162 -6.96 36.71 -1.01
N CYS A 163 -5.76 36.23 -0.68
CA CYS A 163 -5.43 34.80 -0.73
C CYS A 163 -6.27 34.02 0.31
N PRO A 164 -6.72 32.80 0.00
CA PRO A 164 -7.53 32.02 0.94
C PRO A 164 -6.72 31.71 2.20
N ALA A 165 -7.30 32.00 3.36
CA ALA A 165 -6.76 31.57 4.65
C ALA A 165 -7.30 30.17 4.98
N LEU A 166 -6.42 29.20 5.20
CA LEU A 166 -6.75 27.79 5.45
C LEU A 166 -6.30 27.28 6.82
N GLU A 167 -5.99 28.18 7.76
CA GLU A 167 -5.51 27.78 9.09
C GLU A 167 -6.61 27.09 9.92
N CYS A 168 -6.27 25.94 10.51
CA CYS A 168 -7.10 25.22 11.46
C CYS A 168 -6.22 24.71 12.61
N ASN A 169 -6.18 25.45 13.71
CA ASN A 169 -5.33 25.15 14.86
C ASN A 169 -6.03 24.26 15.91
N CYS A 170 -7.26 23.80 15.65
CA CYS A 170 -8.07 23.09 16.63
C CYS A 170 -7.51 21.73 17.05
N SER A 171 -7.01 20.95 16.08
CA SER A 171 -6.46 19.61 16.34
C SER A 171 -5.23 19.71 17.22
N PHE A 172 -4.34 20.66 16.92
CA PHE A 172 -3.13 20.88 17.68
C PHE A 172 -3.43 21.41 19.09
N ALA A 173 -4.30 22.42 19.22
CA ALA A 173 -4.71 22.94 20.52
C ALA A 173 -5.34 21.87 21.43
N ARG A 174 -6.13 20.94 20.89
CA ARG A 174 -6.65 19.80 21.66
C ARG A 174 -5.53 18.89 22.16
N ASN A 175 -4.55 18.60 21.30
CA ASN A 175 -3.42 17.77 21.67
C ASN A 175 -2.56 18.43 22.77
N ILE A 176 -2.36 19.75 22.72
CA ILE A 176 -1.68 20.49 23.80
C ILE A 176 -2.46 20.35 25.12
N ASP A 177 -3.78 20.53 25.12
CA ASP A 177 -4.59 20.45 26.34
C ASP A 177 -4.53 19.07 27.00
N GLU A 178 -4.51 18.01 26.18
CA GLU A 178 -4.51 16.61 26.62
C GLU A 178 -3.12 16.11 27.05
N ASN A 179 -2.06 16.49 26.33
CA ASN A 179 -0.78 15.76 26.38
C ASN A 179 0.45 16.64 26.67
N ALA A 180 0.31 17.96 26.83
CA ALA A 180 1.42 18.88 27.04
C ALA A 180 1.32 19.67 28.36
N VAL A 181 2.48 20.10 28.87
CA VAL A 181 2.60 20.93 30.09
C VAL A 181 3.50 22.14 29.80
N LEU A 182 3.20 23.28 30.43
CA LEU A 182 4.03 24.48 30.41
C LEU A 182 5.37 24.22 31.11
N ASN A 183 6.48 24.65 30.51
CA ASN A 183 7.81 24.55 31.13
C ASN A 183 7.99 25.63 32.21
N VAL A 184 7.59 25.30 33.45
CA VAL A 184 7.57 26.24 34.60
C VAL A 184 8.99 26.61 35.10
N ASP A 185 10.00 25.76 34.87
CA ASP A 185 11.37 25.94 35.41
C ASP A 185 12.16 27.12 34.81
N ARG A 186 11.61 27.87 33.84
CA ARG A 186 12.35 28.95 33.13
C ARG A 186 11.63 30.28 32.99
N THR A 187 10.36 30.39 33.33
CA THR A 187 9.61 31.64 33.15
C THR A 187 9.29 32.22 34.52
N GLU A 188 10.18 33.07 35.06
CA GLU A 188 9.95 33.82 36.30
C GLU A 188 8.68 34.71 36.22
N ASP A 189 8.11 34.88 35.02
CA ASP A 189 6.97 35.76 34.70
C ASP A 189 5.63 35.04 34.42
N HIS A 190 5.55 33.70 34.41
CA HIS A 190 4.33 32.98 33.99
C HIS A 190 3.80 32.01 35.04
N ASP A 191 2.73 32.41 35.72
CA ASP A 191 1.95 31.52 36.59
C ASP A 191 1.01 30.66 35.74
N ALA A 192 1.06 29.34 35.92
CA ALA A 192 0.18 28.38 35.23
C ALA A 192 -1.32 28.63 35.49
N LEU A 193 -1.67 29.29 36.60
CA LEU A 193 -3.05 29.67 36.93
C LEU A 193 -3.55 30.91 36.17
N HIS A 194 -2.64 31.76 35.68
CA HIS A 194 -2.95 33.06 35.06
C HIS A 194 -2.39 33.22 33.64
N THR A 195 -1.96 32.12 33.02
CA THR A 195 -1.39 32.11 31.67
C THR A 195 -2.26 31.26 30.73
N ALA A 196 -2.90 31.90 29.76
CA ALA A 196 -3.66 31.21 28.71
C ALA A 196 -2.75 30.90 27.53
N ILE A 197 -2.95 29.73 26.90
CA ILE A 197 -2.22 29.33 25.70
C ILE A 197 -3.04 29.71 24.48
N LEU A 198 -2.40 30.37 23.51
CA LEU A 198 -2.97 30.70 22.20
C LEU A 198 -2.20 29.97 21.10
N VAL A 199 -2.92 29.29 20.22
CA VAL A 199 -2.39 28.71 18.99
C VAL A 199 -2.93 29.48 17.78
N HIS A 200 -2.04 30.04 16.96
CA HIS A 200 -2.44 30.83 15.79
C HIS A 200 -1.49 30.63 14.60
N SER A 201 -1.90 31.13 13.42
CA SER A 201 -1.10 31.05 12.19
C SER A 201 -0.70 29.59 11.87
N ASN A 202 0.60 29.32 11.64
CA ASN A 202 1.15 28.00 11.32
C ASN A 202 1.51 27.21 12.60
N ASN A 203 0.50 26.89 13.42
CA ASN A 203 0.69 26.21 14.71
C ASN A 203 1.66 26.92 15.67
N VAL A 204 1.74 28.25 15.62
CA VAL A 204 2.56 29.05 16.56
C VAL A 204 1.87 29.07 17.92
N VAL A 205 2.61 28.73 18.98
CA VAL A 205 2.10 28.65 20.35
C VAL A 205 2.65 29.82 21.17
N VAL A 206 1.75 30.57 21.81
CA VAL A 206 2.09 31.72 22.65
C VAL A 206 1.41 31.61 24.02
N ALA A 207 2.11 32.02 25.07
CA ALA A 207 1.58 32.23 26.41
C ALA A 207 1.10 33.68 26.58
N ILE A 208 -0.16 33.88 26.98
CA ILE A 208 -0.77 35.19 27.20
C ILE A 208 -1.15 35.33 28.69
N PRO A 209 -0.64 36.34 29.41
CA PRO A 209 -1.05 36.60 30.79
C PRO A 209 -2.49 37.11 30.83
N VAL A 210 -3.28 36.64 31.80
CA VAL A 210 -4.68 36.99 31.98
C VAL A 210 -4.94 37.43 33.42
N ASP A 211 -5.66 38.53 33.59
CA ASP A 211 -5.94 39.13 34.91
C ASP A 211 -6.91 38.30 35.77
N ASP A 212 -7.84 37.55 35.14
CA ASP A 212 -8.76 36.63 35.81
C ASP A 212 -9.05 35.38 34.96
N ASN A 213 -9.65 34.36 35.58
CA ASN A 213 -9.88 33.07 34.93
C ASN A 213 -11.24 32.99 34.21
N LYS A 214 -11.85 34.13 33.87
CA LYS A 214 -13.14 34.16 33.18
C LYS A 214 -12.97 34.15 31.67
N LEU A 215 -13.91 33.51 30.99
CA LEU A 215 -13.91 33.37 29.54
C LEU A 215 -13.86 34.72 28.81
N SER A 216 -14.64 35.70 29.25
CA SER A 216 -14.65 37.02 28.60
C SER A 216 -13.31 37.75 28.73
N THR A 217 -12.59 37.58 29.84
CA THR A 217 -11.26 38.17 30.06
C THR A 217 -10.21 37.46 29.22
N ILE A 218 -10.24 36.13 29.17
CA ILE A 218 -9.36 35.32 28.31
C ILE A 218 -9.57 35.68 26.83
N GLN A 219 -10.83 35.79 26.39
CA GLN A 219 -11.17 36.20 25.03
C GLN A 219 -10.73 37.64 24.75
N ARG A 220 -10.89 38.56 25.70
CA ARG A 220 -10.44 39.95 25.56
C ARG A 220 -8.91 40.07 25.46
N ALA A 221 -8.18 39.32 26.30
CA ALA A 221 -6.72 39.25 26.24
C ALA A 221 -6.24 38.64 24.91
N THR A 222 -6.90 37.57 24.46
CA THR A 222 -6.62 36.94 23.16
C THR A 222 -6.87 37.91 22.00
N ASN A 223 -8.03 38.56 21.96
CA ASN A 223 -8.38 39.51 20.91
C ASN A 223 -7.44 40.73 20.91
N GLY A 224 -7.10 41.25 22.09
CA GLY A 224 -6.15 42.36 22.24
C GLY A 224 -4.73 42.00 21.80
N TYR A 225 -4.29 40.75 22.00
CA TYR A 225 -3.02 40.24 21.48
C TYR A 225 -3.07 40.12 19.94
N MET A 226 -4.16 39.56 19.40
CA MET A 226 -4.34 39.40 17.96
C MET A 226 -4.43 40.73 17.21
N GLU A 227 -5.07 41.75 17.78
CA GLU A 227 -5.14 43.10 17.19
C GLU A 227 -3.78 43.79 17.10
N ARG A 228 -2.88 43.52 18.06
CA ARG A 228 -1.52 44.07 18.05
C ARG A 228 -0.60 43.39 17.04
N ILE A 229 -0.82 42.11 16.73
CA ILE A 229 0.08 41.31 15.89
C ILE A 229 -0.38 41.19 14.44
N LEU A 230 -1.69 41.08 14.19
CA LEU A 230 -2.19 40.86 12.83
C LEU A 230 -2.46 42.13 12.02
N GLU A 231 -2.22 43.33 12.58
CA GLU A 231 -2.33 44.69 12.01
C GLU A 231 -3.54 45.10 11.12
N ARG A 232 -4.39 44.21 10.61
CA ARG A 232 -5.74 44.45 10.03
C ARG A 232 -6.25 43.14 9.40
N LYS A 233 -7.51 42.78 9.70
CA LYS A 233 -8.34 41.67 9.15
C LYS A 233 -8.40 40.36 9.97
N LEU A 234 -9.00 40.42 11.16
CA LEU A 234 -9.67 39.25 11.79
C LEU A 234 -11.01 38.88 11.13
N THR A 235 -11.42 39.57 10.05
CA THR A 235 -12.77 39.45 9.47
C THR A 235 -13.10 38.04 8.96
N ASP A 236 -12.11 37.26 8.52
CA ASP A 236 -12.26 35.86 8.05
C ASP A 236 -11.72 34.81 9.04
N LYS A 237 -11.34 35.23 10.26
CA LYS A 237 -10.82 34.36 11.33
C LYS A 237 -11.81 34.31 12.50
N PHE A 238 -11.77 33.25 13.28
CA PHE A 238 -12.51 33.16 14.52
C PHE A 238 -11.72 32.35 15.56
N THR A 239 -12.06 32.59 16.82
CA THR A 239 -11.37 32.01 17.97
C THR A 239 -12.19 30.85 18.51
N ASN A 240 -11.60 29.65 18.53
CA ASN A 240 -12.15 28.47 19.20
C ASN A 240 -11.55 28.33 20.60
N VAL A 241 -12.38 27.88 21.53
CA VAL A 241 -12.00 27.61 22.91
C VAL A 241 -12.01 26.10 23.11
N LEU A 242 -10.86 25.53 23.43
CA LEU A 242 -10.65 24.09 23.48
C LEU A 242 -10.10 23.67 24.83
N GLY A 243 -10.70 22.63 25.41
CA GLY A 243 -10.27 22.10 26.70
C GLY A 243 -10.62 23.02 27.88
N GLY A 244 -9.75 22.97 28.89
CA GLY A 244 -9.94 23.66 30.16
C GLY A 244 -10.95 23.00 31.09
N VAL A 245 -10.85 23.29 32.38
CA VAL A 245 -11.74 22.74 33.43
C VAL A 245 -12.57 23.88 33.99
N VAL A 246 -13.88 23.88 33.77
CA VAL A 246 -14.79 24.94 34.25
C VAL A 246 -15.01 24.81 35.76
N ASP A 247 -14.92 25.93 36.47
CA ASP A 247 -15.29 26.02 37.88
C ASP A 247 -16.81 26.00 38.03
N THR A 248 -17.35 24.85 38.41
CA THR A 248 -18.80 24.66 38.62
C THR A 248 -19.29 25.11 39.99
N GLY A 249 -18.39 25.57 40.88
CA GLY A 249 -18.71 26.05 42.22
C GLY A 249 -19.28 27.48 42.26
N VAL A 250 -19.13 28.26 41.18
CA VAL A 250 -19.58 29.65 41.09
C VAL A 250 -20.89 29.72 40.28
N GLN A 251 -22.02 29.42 40.92
CA GLN A 251 -23.34 29.60 40.30
C GLN A 251 -23.74 31.09 40.25
N LEU A 252 -24.22 31.55 39.08
CA LEU A 252 -24.90 32.84 38.74
C LEU A 252 -24.13 33.87 37.87
N SER A 253 -22.97 33.55 37.30
CA SER A 253 -22.34 34.41 36.27
C SER A 253 -22.67 33.91 34.85
N GLU A 254 -23.13 34.79 33.95
CA GLU A 254 -23.26 34.47 32.50
C GLU A 254 -21.90 34.11 31.87
N ASP A 255 -20.81 34.55 32.50
CA ASP A 255 -19.43 34.34 32.07
C ASP A 255 -18.77 33.20 32.85
N LYS A 256 -18.24 32.19 32.12
CA LYS A 256 -17.67 30.95 32.68
C LYS A 256 -16.29 31.20 33.29
N SER A 257 -16.05 30.71 34.51
CA SER A 257 -14.74 30.70 35.16
C SER A 257 -14.04 29.35 35.01
N TYR A 258 -12.71 29.32 34.92
CA TYR A 258 -11.93 28.10 34.68
C TYR A 258 -10.90 27.83 35.81
N LEU A 259 -10.85 26.58 36.28
CA LEU A 259 -9.82 26.04 37.19
C LEU A 259 -8.52 25.71 36.43
N LYS A 260 -8.65 25.14 35.23
CA LYS A 260 -7.58 24.99 34.25
C LYS A 260 -7.98 25.84 33.05
N LEU A 261 -7.17 26.86 32.73
CA LEU A 261 -7.46 27.76 31.61
C LEU A 261 -7.56 26.96 30.29
N PRO A 262 -8.54 27.28 29.42
CA PRO A 262 -8.67 26.65 28.12
C PRO A 262 -7.58 27.14 27.16
N ILE A 263 -7.35 26.35 26.11
CA ILE A 263 -6.47 26.73 25.02
C ILE A 263 -7.28 27.41 23.93
N MET A 264 -6.79 28.55 23.47
CA MET A 264 -7.41 29.37 22.45
C MET A 264 -6.80 29.00 21.09
N ALA A 265 -7.63 28.69 20.10
CA ALA A 265 -7.18 28.33 18.74
C ALA A 265 -7.77 29.28 17.71
N ILE A 266 -6.92 29.96 16.95
CA ILE A 266 -7.36 30.82 15.84
C ILE A 266 -7.51 29.98 14.58
N CYS A 267 -8.69 30.01 13.98
CA CYS A 267 -9.00 29.25 12.78
C CYS A 267 -9.65 30.14 11.73
N SER A 268 -9.46 29.79 10.46
CA SER A 268 -10.20 30.40 9.35
C SER A 268 -11.66 29.96 9.37
N LYS A 269 -12.58 30.90 9.12
CA LYS A 269 -14.02 30.60 9.02
C LYS A 269 -14.31 29.60 7.90
N ARG A 270 -13.53 29.64 6.81
CA ARG A 270 -13.69 28.75 5.65
C ARG A 270 -13.50 27.28 6.02
N CYS A 271 -12.54 26.96 6.89
CA CYS A 271 -12.25 25.60 7.35
C CYS A 271 -13.38 25.00 8.23
N HIS A 272 -14.19 25.85 8.87
CA HIS A 272 -15.24 25.41 9.80
C HIS A 272 -16.68 25.67 9.32
N SER A 273 -16.85 26.17 8.09
CA SER A 273 -18.13 26.42 7.42
C SER A 273 -19.04 25.18 7.25
N HIS A 274 -18.67 24.02 7.79
CA HIS A 274 -19.35 22.74 7.63
C HIS A 274 -20.36 22.37 8.73
N ARG A 275 -20.64 23.22 9.73
CA ARG A 275 -21.51 22.79 10.85
C ARG A 275 -22.73 23.65 11.21
N GLN A 276 -22.88 24.88 10.73
CA GLN A 276 -23.98 25.75 11.22
C GLN A 276 -24.87 26.42 10.17
N ASP A 277 -24.57 26.33 8.86
CA ASP A 277 -25.32 27.11 7.86
C ASP A 277 -25.95 26.28 6.74
N GLN A 278 -26.60 25.16 7.10
CA GLN A 278 -27.55 24.47 6.20
C GLN A 278 -28.92 25.15 6.13
N GLY A 279 -29.04 26.42 6.49
CA GLY A 279 -30.33 27.09 6.36
C GLY A 279 -30.32 28.54 6.79
N ARG A 280 -29.73 29.43 5.99
CA ARG A 280 -30.28 30.78 5.77
C ARG A 280 -29.58 31.52 4.63
N GLN A 281 -30.43 32.03 3.73
CA GLN A 281 -30.17 33.13 2.79
C GLN A 281 -29.30 32.81 1.56
N ALA A 282 -29.91 32.15 0.57
CA ALA A 282 -29.61 32.46 -0.83
C ALA A 282 -30.16 33.87 -1.12
N GLY A 283 -29.33 34.89 -0.87
CA GLY A 283 -29.53 36.23 -1.39
C GLY A 283 -29.40 36.22 -2.90
N ASN A 284 -30.31 36.92 -3.57
CA ASN A 284 -30.55 36.90 -5.01
C ASN A 284 -29.54 37.77 -5.80
N ASP A 285 -28.24 37.68 -5.45
CA ASP A 285 -27.18 38.28 -6.27
C ASP A 285 -26.69 37.21 -7.24
N ALA A 286 -26.94 37.42 -8.53
CA ALA A 286 -26.43 36.56 -9.59
C ALA A 286 -24.89 36.53 -9.49
N ALA A 287 -24.34 35.44 -8.94
CA ALA A 287 -22.91 35.28 -8.72
C ALA A 287 -22.16 35.49 -10.04
N GLN A 288 -21.37 36.56 -10.11
CA GLN A 288 -20.62 36.91 -11.31
C GLN A 288 -19.49 35.89 -11.50
N ARG A 289 -19.38 35.32 -12.70
CA ARG A 289 -18.34 34.36 -13.06
C ARG A 289 -17.02 35.11 -13.27
N GLU A 290 -15.96 34.71 -12.57
CA GLU A 290 -14.63 35.34 -12.64
C GLU A 290 -13.60 34.36 -13.21
N LEU A 291 -12.70 34.86 -14.06
CA LEU A 291 -11.64 34.07 -14.68
C LEU A 291 -10.34 34.27 -13.90
N VAL A 292 -9.79 33.19 -13.33
CA VAL A 292 -8.55 33.21 -12.55
C VAL A 292 -7.43 32.48 -13.29
N VAL A 293 -6.19 32.81 -12.94
CA VAL A 293 -4.99 32.12 -13.46
C VAL A 293 -4.44 31.21 -12.38
N ASP A 294 -4.37 29.92 -12.67
CA ASP A 294 -3.63 28.95 -11.85
C ASP A 294 -2.26 28.68 -12.48
N ILE A 295 -1.25 28.46 -11.64
CA ILE A 295 0.13 28.24 -12.06
C ILE A 295 0.68 26.94 -11.46
N HIS A 296 1.58 26.29 -12.19
CA HIS A 296 2.19 25.02 -11.84
C HIS A 296 3.70 25.05 -12.17
N THR A 297 4.49 24.26 -11.45
CA THR A 297 5.78 23.78 -11.95
C THR A 297 5.56 22.53 -12.80
N SER A 298 6.63 21.99 -13.38
CA SER A 298 6.59 20.65 -13.98
C SER A 298 6.15 19.60 -12.95
N GLU A 299 6.70 19.68 -11.74
CA GLU A 299 6.50 18.74 -10.63
C GLU A 299 5.08 18.74 -10.08
N CYS A 300 4.53 19.91 -9.70
CA CYS A 300 3.28 20.03 -8.95
C CYS A 300 2.55 21.38 -9.17
N PRO A 301 1.28 21.53 -8.75
CA PRO A 301 0.59 22.83 -8.70
C PRO A 301 1.20 23.79 -7.67
N LEU A 302 1.26 25.09 -8.00
CA LEU A 302 1.65 26.16 -7.08
C LEU A 302 0.38 26.81 -6.52
N GLU A 303 -0.13 26.26 -5.41
CA GLU A 303 -1.37 26.73 -4.80
C GLU A 303 -1.07 27.83 -3.76
N ILE A 304 -1.23 29.08 -4.19
CA ILE A 304 -0.88 30.25 -3.37
C ILE A 304 -2.03 30.61 -2.41
N THR A 305 -1.75 30.48 -1.12
CA THR A 305 -2.64 30.78 0.00
C THR A 305 -2.07 31.91 0.85
N ALA A 306 -2.84 32.38 1.84
CA ALA A 306 -2.35 33.44 2.74
C ALA A 306 -1.09 33.04 3.52
N HIS A 307 -0.76 31.74 3.59
CA HIS A 307 0.34 31.22 4.39
C HIS A 307 1.65 31.08 3.62
N ASN A 308 1.59 30.83 2.30
CA ASN A 308 2.80 30.71 1.46
C ASN A 308 2.99 31.88 0.48
N ALA A 309 2.05 32.82 0.41
CA ALA A 309 2.10 33.98 -0.49
C ALA A 309 3.41 34.77 -0.42
N ASP A 310 3.94 34.96 0.79
CA ASP A 310 5.14 35.77 1.06
C ASP A 310 6.43 34.95 1.07
N ILE A 311 6.37 33.62 0.88
CA ILE A 311 7.55 32.78 0.73
C ILE A 311 8.28 33.19 -0.55
N THR A 312 9.60 33.36 -0.48
CA THR A 312 10.43 33.71 -1.65
C THR A 312 10.70 32.48 -2.53
N ILE A 313 11.02 32.71 -3.81
CA ILE A 313 11.45 31.65 -4.74
C ILE A 313 12.59 30.81 -4.11
N GLU A 314 13.57 31.48 -3.49
CA GLU A 314 14.70 30.86 -2.77
C GLU A 314 14.24 30.02 -1.57
N ALA A 315 13.34 30.55 -0.74
CA ALA A 315 12.85 29.82 0.43
C ALA A 315 11.99 28.61 0.04
N ALA A 316 11.28 28.69 -1.08
CA ALA A 316 10.53 27.60 -1.70
C ALA A 316 11.41 26.62 -2.48
N ARG A 317 12.70 26.93 -2.70
CA ARG A 317 13.65 26.14 -3.50
C ARG A 317 13.18 25.89 -4.93
N LEU A 318 12.48 26.86 -5.52
CA LEU A 318 12.01 26.75 -6.91
C LEU A 318 13.17 26.84 -7.92
N GLU A 319 14.34 27.34 -7.50
CA GLU A 319 15.57 27.30 -8.29
C GLU A 319 16.03 25.88 -8.65
N ASP A 320 15.67 24.87 -7.85
CA ASP A 320 15.99 23.46 -8.13
C ASP A 320 15.28 22.98 -9.41
N CYS A 321 14.15 23.61 -9.76
CA CYS A 321 13.40 23.32 -10.99
C CYS A 321 13.96 24.07 -12.21
N ALA A 322 14.99 24.92 -12.05
CA ALA A 322 15.53 25.73 -13.13
C ALA A 322 16.51 24.93 -13.99
N VAL A 323 16.30 24.91 -15.31
CA VAL A 323 17.25 24.34 -16.27
C VAL A 323 17.96 25.49 -16.98
N ASN A 324 19.30 25.55 -16.87
CA ASN A 324 20.12 26.64 -17.41
C ASN A 324 19.68 28.06 -16.93
N GLY A 325 19.24 28.17 -15.68
CA GLY A 325 18.78 29.43 -15.09
C GLY A 325 17.40 29.91 -15.55
N ILE A 326 16.64 29.05 -16.24
CA ILE A 326 15.27 29.30 -16.67
C ILE A 326 14.32 28.36 -15.90
N ILE A 327 13.31 28.92 -15.24
CA ILE A 327 12.21 28.16 -14.65
C ILE A 327 11.03 28.20 -15.60
N ASP A 328 10.51 27.02 -15.96
CA ASP A 328 9.27 26.89 -16.72
C ASP A 328 8.07 26.89 -15.75
N ILE A 329 7.21 27.90 -15.85
CA ILE A 329 5.95 28.03 -15.11
C ILE A 329 4.79 27.75 -16.07
N TYR A 330 4.03 26.71 -15.76
CA TYR A 330 2.89 26.28 -16.55
C TYR A 330 1.62 26.96 -16.06
N ALA A 331 0.93 27.69 -16.93
CA ALA A 331 -0.22 28.53 -16.53
C ALA A 331 -1.51 28.13 -17.25
N VAL A 332 -2.61 28.06 -16.50
CA VAL A 332 -3.94 27.68 -16.99
C VAL A 332 -5.00 28.68 -16.51
N GLN A 333 -5.99 28.95 -17.35
CA GLN A 333 -7.03 29.95 -17.06
C GLN A 333 -8.34 29.27 -16.70
N ARG A 334 -8.82 29.42 -15.47
CA ARG A 334 -9.97 28.68 -14.94
C ARG A 334 -11.10 29.60 -14.54
N TRP A 335 -12.32 29.20 -14.83
CA TRP A 335 -13.50 29.92 -14.36
C TRP A 335 -13.80 29.60 -12.89
N THR A 336 -14.32 30.59 -12.16
CA THR A 336 -14.78 30.44 -10.78
C THR A 336 -16.13 31.15 -10.61
N LEU A 337 -17.03 30.52 -9.85
CA LEU A 337 -18.21 31.15 -9.28
C LEU A 337 -17.84 31.51 -7.85
N GLY A 338 -17.95 32.80 -7.48
CA GLY A 338 -17.51 33.30 -6.17
C GLY A 338 -17.76 32.33 -5.02
N GLN A 339 -16.66 31.84 -4.42
CA GLN A 339 -16.55 30.90 -3.29
C GLN A 339 -17.64 29.82 -3.22
N ASN A 340 -17.48 28.65 -3.87
CA ASN A 340 -18.05 27.36 -3.38
C ASN A 340 -17.77 26.09 -4.23
N GLU A 341 -16.80 26.08 -5.14
CA GLU A 341 -16.44 24.81 -5.79
C GLU A 341 -15.45 24.03 -4.91
N ARG A 342 -15.93 22.96 -4.24
CA ARG A 342 -15.07 22.04 -3.47
C ARG A 342 -14.54 20.94 -4.37
N ALA A 343 -13.24 20.64 -4.25
CA ALA A 343 -12.61 19.52 -4.95
C ALA A 343 -13.17 18.16 -4.49
N ASP A 344 -13.67 18.08 -3.24
CA ASP A 344 -14.22 16.88 -2.61
C ASP A 344 -15.63 16.55 -3.12
N GLN A 345 -15.68 16.05 -4.35
CA GLN A 345 -16.86 15.40 -4.92
C GLN A 345 -16.63 13.88 -4.83
N GLY A 346 -17.69 13.09 -4.58
CA GLY A 346 -17.57 11.63 -4.57
C GLY A 346 -17.01 11.09 -5.90
N LYS A 347 -16.63 9.80 -5.97
CA LYS A 347 -16.02 9.19 -7.17
C LYS A 347 -16.77 9.46 -8.49
N ALA A 348 -18.10 9.58 -8.45
CA ALA A 348 -18.91 9.95 -9.62
C ALA A 348 -19.00 11.48 -9.84
N GLY A 349 -18.99 12.26 -8.76
CA GLY A 349 -19.11 13.71 -8.79
C GLY A 349 -17.94 14.40 -9.50
N ILE A 350 -16.73 13.83 -9.51
CA ILE A 350 -15.57 14.42 -10.22
C ILE A 350 -15.79 14.57 -11.72
N PHE A 351 -16.64 13.74 -12.33
CA PHE A 351 -16.99 13.78 -13.75
C PHE A 351 -18.26 14.58 -14.03
N LYS A 352 -18.72 15.40 -13.08
CA LYS A 352 -19.83 16.34 -13.29
C LYS A 352 -19.35 17.62 -13.95
N LYS A 353 -20.27 18.27 -14.65
CA LYS A 353 -20.06 19.63 -15.17
C LYS A 353 -19.62 20.53 -14.01
N SER A 354 -18.46 21.16 -14.21
CA SER A 354 -17.77 22.01 -13.26
C SER A 354 -16.99 23.04 -14.06
N GLU A 355 -16.88 24.26 -13.55
CA GLU A 355 -16.14 25.36 -14.16
C GLU A 355 -14.67 25.01 -14.41
N SER A 356 -14.14 24.10 -13.59
CA SER A 356 -12.77 23.60 -13.66
C SER A 356 -12.52 22.64 -14.84
N TRP A 357 -13.57 22.08 -15.45
CA TRP A 357 -13.47 21.28 -16.67
C TRP A 357 -13.71 22.08 -17.96
N GLU A 358 -14.10 23.36 -17.84
CA GLU A 358 -14.35 24.21 -19.00
C GLU A 358 -13.07 24.91 -19.48
N HIS A 359 -12.95 25.06 -20.80
CA HIS A 359 -11.96 25.97 -21.39
C HIS A 359 -12.35 27.43 -21.09
N HIS A 360 -11.39 28.35 -21.00
CA HIS A 360 -11.66 29.77 -20.70
C HIS A 360 -12.57 30.47 -21.72
N ILE A 361 -12.63 29.98 -22.97
CA ILE A 361 -13.57 30.46 -24.00
C ILE A 361 -15.02 29.96 -23.80
N GLY A 362 -15.25 29.06 -22.83
CA GLY A 362 -16.49 28.32 -22.60
C GLY A 362 -16.63 27.10 -23.52
N GLN A 363 -17.52 26.16 -23.15
CA GLN A 363 -17.80 24.95 -23.92
C GLN A 363 -19.30 24.66 -23.98
N THR A 364 -19.74 23.96 -25.02
CA THR A 364 -21.12 23.47 -25.10
C THR A 364 -21.37 22.34 -24.10
N ASP A 365 -22.60 22.20 -23.61
CA ASP A 365 -22.99 21.09 -22.73
C ASP A 365 -22.77 19.72 -23.39
N ARG A 366 -22.99 19.65 -24.71
CA ARG A 366 -22.71 18.45 -25.52
C ARG A 366 -21.22 18.10 -25.51
N GLY A 367 -20.36 19.07 -25.77
CA GLY A 367 -18.91 18.87 -25.74
C GLY A 367 -18.42 18.46 -24.36
N LEU A 368 -18.86 19.16 -23.31
CA LEU A 368 -18.45 18.85 -21.94
C LEU A 368 -18.95 17.46 -21.49
N ALA A 369 -20.18 17.07 -21.86
CA ALA A 369 -20.69 15.73 -21.60
C ALA A 369 -19.89 14.65 -22.35
N SER A 370 -19.45 14.92 -23.58
CA SER A 370 -18.55 14.05 -24.35
C SER A 370 -17.22 13.84 -23.62
N LEU A 371 -16.56 14.91 -23.18
CA LEU A 371 -15.32 14.82 -22.42
C LEU A 371 -15.48 14.03 -21.12
N LEU A 372 -16.46 14.39 -20.29
CA LEU A 372 -16.60 13.84 -18.94
C LEU A 372 -17.10 12.39 -18.92
N SER A 373 -18.02 12.02 -19.81
CA SER A 373 -18.46 10.62 -19.97
C SER A 373 -17.32 9.75 -20.50
N THR A 374 -16.53 10.26 -21.45
CA THR A 374 -15.35 9.56 -21.97
C THR A 374 -14.31 9.36 -20.88
N LEU A 375 -14.00 10.41 -20.11
CA LEU A 375 -13.04 10.35 -18.99
C LEU A 375 -13.46 9.31 -17.95
N ARG A 376 -14.75 9.26 -17.56
CA ARG A 376 -15.25 8.28 -16.58
C ARG A 376 -15.05 6.83 -17.04
N VAL A 377 -15.34 6.52 -18.30
CA VAL A 377 -15.13 5.16 -18.83
C VAL A 377 -13.63 4.88 -19.00
N PHE A 378 -12.87 5.86 -19.50
CA PHE A 378 -11.42 5.75 -19.64
C PHE A 378 -10.72 5.44 -18.31
N THR A 379 -11.11 6.08 -17.21
CA THR A 379 -10.53 5.82 -15.88
C THR A 379 -10.82 4.42 -15.36
N GLU A 380 -11.99 3.86 -15.68
CA GLU A 380 -12.31 2.47 -15.32
C GLU A 380 -11.48 1.48 -16.14
N LEU A 381 -11.30 1.77 -17.44
CA LEU A 381 -10.51 0.94 -18.34
C LEU A 381 -9.01 0.93 -18.00
N THR A 382 -8.51 2.02 -17.41
CA THR A 382 -7.07 2.26 -17.15
C THR A 382 -6.69 2.21 -15.66
N GLY A 383 -7.61 1.72 -14.82
CA GLY A 383 -7.40 1.54 -13.39
C GLY A 383 -6.36 0.46 -13.06
N ASP A 384 -5.83 0.49 -11.83
CA ASP A 384 -4.81 -0.45 -11.35
C ASP A 384 -5.22 -1.94 -11.48
N GLN A 385 -6.52 -2.23 -11.46
CA GLN A 385 -7.05 -3.61 -11.52
C GLN A 385 -7.32 -4.07 -12.96
N SER A 386 -7.40 -3.16 -13.94
CA SER A 386 -7.86 -3.46 -15.29
C SER A 386 -6.73 -3.52 -16.32
N MET A 387 -5.59 -2.85 -16.06
CA MET A 387 -4.52 -2.67 -17.04
C MET A 387 -3.14 -2.75 -16.39
N GLU A 388 -2.18 -3.38 -17.07
CA GLU A 388 -0.79 -3.51 -16.60
C GLU A 388 -0.04 -2.17 -16.61
N ASP A 389 0.89 -2.00 -15.66
CA ASP A 389 1.65 -0.75 -15.48
C ASP A 389 2.44 -0.33 -16.72
N GLY A 390 2.95 -1.28 -17.51
CA GLY A 390 3.65 -0.96 -18.76
C GLY A 390 2.74 -0.29 -19.79
N GLN A 391 1.49 -0.75 -19.92
CA GLN A 391 0.51 -0.12 -20.84
C GLN A 391 0.04 1.23 -20.31
N ARG A 392 -0.17 1.34 -19.00
CA ARG A 392 -0.55 2.59 -18.35
C ARG A 392 0.54 3.66 -18.48
N ASP A 393 1.80 3.27 -18.38
CA ASP A 393 2.95 4.14 -18.64
C ASP A 393 2.97 4.63 -20.10
N SER A 394 2.71 3.74 -21.07
CA SER A 394 2.59 4.12 -22.49
C SER A 394 1.44 5.10 -22.75
N ILE A 395 0.31 4.96 -22.03
CA ILE A 395 -0.81 5.91 -22.13
C ILE A 395 -0.41 7.29 -21.60
N LEU A 396 0.25 7.36 -20.44
CA LEU A 396 0.75 8.62 -19.88
C LEU A 396 1.82 9.24 -20.79
N HIS A 397 2.68 8.42 -21.41
CA HIS A 397 3.62 8.88 -22.42
C HIS A 397 2.92 9.46 -23.64
N MET A 398 1.88 8.80 -24.16
CA MET A 398 1.06 9.33 -25.26
C MET A 398 0.42 10.67 -24.91
N ILE A 399 -0.12 10.81 -23.69
CA ILE A 399 -0.67 12.09 -23.20
C ILE A 399 0.44 13.14 -23.11
N HIS A 400 1.65 12.77 -22.66
CA HIS A 400 2.79 13.68 -22.61
C HIS A 400 3.23 14.14 -24.01
N LEU A 401 3.35 13.23 -24.99
CA LEU A 401 3.69 13.56 -26.38
C LEU A 401 2.69 14.50 -27.03
N LEU A 402 1.39 14.23 -26.80
CA LEU A 402 0.30 14.99 -27.36
C LEU A 402 0.19 16.37 -26.72
N THR A 403 0.31 16.47 -25.40
CA THR A 403 0.05 17.72 -24.67
C THR A 403 1.30 18.57 -24.45
N ARG A 404 2.47 17.94 -24.30
CA ARG A 404 3.74 18.55 -23.87
C ARG A 404 3.61 19.39 -22.60
N PHE A 405 2.68 18.99 -21.74
CA PHE A 405 2.27 19.75 -20.58
C PHE A 405 2.23 18.84 -19.34
N PRO A 406 3.30 18.77 -18.54
CA PRO A 406 3.40 17.89 -17.38
C PRO A 406 2.20 17.95 -16.41
N PRO A 407 1.60 19.12 -16.11
CA PRO A 407 0.40 19.16 -15.27
C PRO A 407 -0.78 18.34 -15.79
N ALA A 408 -0.96 18.22 -17.11
CA ALA A 408 -2.01 17.40 -17.71
C ALA A 408 -1.71 15.90 -17.57
N VAL A 409 -0.44 15.50 -17.69
CA VAL A 409 -0.01 14.11 -17.48
C VAL A 409 -0.24 13.69 -16.03
N ARG A 410 0.13 14.55 -15.08
CA ARG A 410 -0.13 14.31 -13.65
C ARG A 410 -1.64 14.19 -13.38
N ALA A 411 -2.45 15.10 -13.90
CA ALA A 411 -3.91 15.03 -13.75
C ALA A 411 -4.51 13.72 -14.31
N ALA A 412 -4.01 13.26 -15.47
CA ALA A 412 -4.40 11.97 -16.03
C ALA A 412 -3.96 10.79 -15.15
N HIS A 413 -2.75 10.82 -14.59
CA HIS A 413 -2.27 9.76 -13.69
C HIS A 413 -3.10 9.69 -12.39
N ILE A 414 -3.47 10.83 -11.81
CA ILE A 414 -4.37 10.90 -10.64
C ILE A 414 -5.70 10.22 -10.94
N LEU A 415 -6.29 10.53 -12.10
CA LEU A 415 -7.54 9.91 -12.56
C LEU A 415 -7.41 8.40 -12.77
N MET A 416 -6.30 7.93 -13.37
CA MET A 416 -6.02 6.50 -13.59
C MET A 416 -5.78 5.71 -12.29
N ARG A 417 -5.45 6.39 -11.18
CA ARG A 417 -5.37 5.80 -9.83
C ARG A 417 -6.72 5.76 -9.11
N GLY A 418 -7.79 6.27 -9.75
CA GLY A 418 -9.09 6.43 -9.12
C GLY A 418 -9.12 7.51 -8.03
N GLU A 419 -8.16 8.43 -8.05
CA GLU A 419 -8.07 9.59 -7.15
C GLU A 419 -8.71 10.83 -7.79
N THR A 420 -8.91 11.88 -6.99
CA THR A 420 -9.56 13.12 -7.45
C THR A 420 -8.52 14.20 -7.77
N PRO A 421 -8.37 14.62 -9.04
CA PRO A 421 -7.51 15.76 -9.37
C PRO A 421 -8.11 17.05 -8.81
N GLY A 422 -7.25 17.92 -8.30
CA GLY A 422 -7.70 19.23 -7.79
C GLY A 422 -8.11 20.18 -8.93
N LEU A 423 -8.74 21.30 -8.58
CA LEU A 423 -9.32 22.23 -9.56
C LEU A 423 -8.32 22.74 -10.62
N PRO A 424 -7.08 23.15 -10.26
CA PRO A 424 -6.08 23.55 -11.25
C PRO A 424 -5.68 22.43 -12.22
N GLU A 425 -5.64 21.18 -11.74
CA GLU A 425 -5.26 20.01 -12.54
C GLU A 425 -6.38 19.59 -13.49
N ARG A 426 -7.65 19.70 -13.07
CA ARG A 426 -8.81 19.52 -13.96
C ARG A 426 -8.74 20.51 -15.13
N ALA A 427 -8.45 21.78 -14.83
CA ALA A 427 -8.31 22.81 -15.84
C ALA A 427 -7.12 22.57 -16.77
N ALA A 428 -5.98 22.13 -16.22
CA ALA A 428 -4.81 21.75 -17.02
C ALA A 428 -5.11 20.63 -18.00
N LEU A 429 -5.74 19.54 -17.54
CA LEU A 429 -6.11 18.43 -18.41
C LEU A 429 -7.12 18.86 -19.47
N ALA A 430 -8.19 19.55 -19.07
CA ALA A 430 -9.23 20.02 -19.99
C ALA A 430 -8.67 20.93 -21.09
N GLN A 431 -7.86 21.92 -20.72
CA GLN A 431 -7.31 22.87 -21.69
C GLN A 431 -6.28 22.23 -22.60
N CYS A 432 -5.42 21.35 -22.10
CA CYS A 432 -4.49 20.62 -22.96
C CYS A 432 -5.22 19.69 -23.94
N LEU A 433 -6.26 18.98 -23.50
CA LEU A 433 -7.08 18.18 -24.39
C LEU A 433 -7.80 19.05 -25.43
N TYR A 434 -8.28 20.23 -25.04
CA TYR A 434 -8.89 21.19 -25.96
C TYR A 434 -7.91 21.61 -27.08
N GLU A 435 -6.67 21.93 -26.72
CA GLU A 435 -5.63 22.33 -27.68
C GLU A 435 -5.25 21.18 -28.62
N VAL A 436 -5.17 19.95 -28.12
CA VAL A 436 -4.94 18.75 -28.97
C VAL A 436 -6.13 18.52 -29.91
N LEU A 437 -7.37 18.71 -29.43
CA LEU A 437 -8.59 18.50 -30.22
C LEU A 437 -8.74 19.47 -31.40
N LYS A 438 -8.10 20.65 -31.37
CA LYS A 438 -8.04 21.55 -32.54
C LYS A 438 -7.42 20.87 -33.77
N ASN A 439 -6.49 19.93 -33.56
CA ASN A 439 -5.84 19.18 -34.62
C ASN A 439 -6.64 17.93 -35.05
N VAL A 440 -7.45 17.38 -34.14
CA VAL A 440 -8.25 16.15 -34.36
C VAL A 440 -9.60 16.47 -35.01
N VAL A 441 -10.22 17.61 -34.68
CA VAL A 441 -11.59 17.94 -35.06
C VAL A 441 -11.61 18.94 -36.22
N PRO A 442 -12.09 18.55 -37.42
CA PRO A 442 -12.21 19.47 -38.55
C PRO A 442 -13.19 20.61 -38.26
N LEU A 443 -12.77 21.84 -38.57
CA LEU A 443 -13.57 23.05 -38.35
C LEU A 443 -14.95 23.00 -39.04
N GLN A 444 -15.05 22.34 -40.19
CA GLN A 444 -16.32 22.22 -40.94
C GLN A 444 -17.36 21.40 -40.15
N THR A 445 -16.94 20.31 -39.50
CA THR A 445 -17.82 19.41 -38.74
C THR A 445 -18.43 20.10 -37.53
N VAL A 446 -17.70 21.02 -36.91
CA VAL A 446 -18.16 21.83 -35.77
C VAL A 446 -18.77 23.17 -36.18
N ARG A 447 -18.99 23.43 -37.48
CA ARG A 447 -19.49 24.71 -38.02
C ARG A 447 -18.65 25.92 -37.58
N SER A 448 -17.35 25.72 -37.47
CA SER A 448 -16.37 26.72 -37.01
C SER A 448 -16.66 27.30 -35.62
N ASP A 449 -17.42 26.59 -34.78
CA ASP A 449 -17.66 26.96 -33.39
C ASP A 449 -16.59 26.32 -32.48
N PRO A 450 -15.65 27.11 -31.92
CA PRO A 450 -14.59 26.58 -31.07
C PRO A 450 -15.13 25.96 -29.76
N LYS A 451 -16.35 26.28 -29.34
CA LYS A 451 -16.97 25.72 -28.12
C LYS A 451 -17.39 24.25 -28.25
N ARG A 452 -17.24 23.67 -29.44
CA ARG A 452 -17.68 22.31 -29.79
C ARG A 452 -16.53 21.31 -29.93
N PHE A 453 -15.27 21.70 -29.75
CA PHE A 453 -14.14 20.78 -29.94
C PHE A 453 -14.16 19.58 -28.97
N PHE A 454 -14.67 19.74 -27.75
CA PHE A 454 -14.85 18.60 -26.82
C PHE A 454 -15.83 17.53 -27.30
N GLU A 455 -16.64 17.79 -28.35
CA GLU A 455 -17.41 16.71 -28.99
C GLU A 455 -16.48 15.60 -29.52
N GLY A 456 -15.23 15.92 -29.89
CA GLY A 456 -14.23 14.96 -30.35
C GLY A 456 -13.47 14.19 -29.27
N SER A 457 -13.70 14.45 -27.97
CA SER A 457 -12.91 13.85 -26.87
C SER A 457 -12.87 12.32 -26.93
N ARG A 458 -14.01 11.66 -27.19
CA ARG A 458 -14.08 10.19 -27.35
C ARG A 458 -13.12 9.66 -28.40
N LEU A 459 -13.05 10.33 -29.55
CA LEU A 459 -12.18 9.95 -30.67
C LEU A 459 -10.69 10.08 -30.31
N LEU A 460 -10.33 11.15 -29.60
CA LEU A 460 -8.97 11.36 -29.11
C LEU A 460 -8.54 10.27 -28.13
N PHE A 461 -9.39 9.91 -27.15
CA PHE A 461 -9.07 8.84 -26.20
C PHE A 461 -9.00 7.47 -26.88
N GLY A 462 -9.85 7.20 -27.88
CA GLY A 462 -9.74 5.99 -28.71
C GLY A 462 -8.40 5.90 -29.45
N LEU A 463 -7.90 7.01 -29.97
CA LEU A 463 -6.58 7.09 -30.61
C LEU A 463 -5.43 6.90 -29.60
N ILE A 464 -5.52 7.52 -28.42
CA ILE A 464 -4.51 7.38 -27.35
C ILE A 464 -4.37 5.91 -26.94
N LEU A 465 -5.49 5.22 -26.69
CA LEU A 465 -5.49 3.81 -26.29
C LEU A 465 -4.90 2.91 -27.39
N GLU A 466 -5.31 3.09 -28.65
CA GLU A 466 -4.78 2.30 -29.77
C GLU A 466 -3.26 2.50 -29.96
N LYS A 467 -2.79 3.75 -29.85
CA LYS A 467 -1.37 4.06 -30.05
C LYS A 467 -0.51 3.60 -28.90
N ALA A 468 -0.97 3.75 -27.66
CA ALA A 468 -0.27 3.24 -26.48
C ALA A 468 -0.11 1.71 -26.52
N LYS A 469 -1.13 0.98 -26.99
CA LYS A 469 -1.10 -0.49 -27.12
C LYS A 469 -0.04 -0.99 -28.11
N ASN A 470 0.24 -0.21 -29.17
CA ASN A 470 1.13 -0.60 -30.27
C ASN A 470 2.48 0.13 -30.25
N MET A 471 2.81 0.80 -29.15
CA MET A 471 4.00 1.62 -29.03
C MET A 471 5.27 0.75 -28.96
N LYS A 472 6.32 1.14 -29.71
CA LYS A 472 7.61 0.43 -29.68
C LYS A 472 8.38 0.81 -28.42
N ILE A 473 8.73 -0.19 -27.62
CA ILE A 473 9.42 -0.04 -26.34
C ILE A 473 10.77 -0.77 -26.43
N ASN A 474 11.85 -0.13 -25.95
CA ASN A 474 13.14 -0.78 -25.77
C ASN A 474 13.10 -1.71 -24.54
N LEU A 475 13.39 -3.00 -24.73
CA LEU A 475 13.28 -4.05 -23.72
C LEU A 475 14.57 -4.28 -22.91
N GLU A 476 15.59 -3.42 -23.05
CA GLU A 476 16.83 -3.58 -22.28
C GLU A 476 16.56 -3.52 -20.76
N GLU A 477 17.03 -4.54 -20.06
CA GLU A 477 16.67 -4.86 -18.69
C GLU A 477 17.06 -3.73 -17.70
N SER A 478 16.15 -3.43 -16.77
CA SER A 478 16.30 -2.60 -15.55
C SER A 478 15.92 -1.10 -15.54
N SER A 479 15.25 -0.54 -16.55
CA SER A 479 14.77 0.86 -16.46
C SER A 479 13.41 1.00 -15.72
N THR A 480 13.35 1.86 -14.71
CA THR A 480 12.12 2.26 -14.00
C THR A 480 11.10 2.91 -14.95
N LEU A 481 9.80 2.63 -14.77
CA LEU A 481 8.72 3.26 -15.53
C LEU A 481 8.65 4.77 -15.23
N PRO A 482 8.93 5.66 -16.21
CA PRO A 482 9.13 7.08 -15.94
C PRO A 482 7.85 7.84 -15.56
N TYR A 483 6.67 7.38 -15.98
CA TYR A 483 5.40 8.05 -15.68
C TYR A 483 4.65 7.37 -14.52
N ILE A 484 4.59 6.03 -14.48
CA ILE A 484 3.96 5.32 -13.37
C ILE A 484 4.79 5.42 -12.08
N GLY A 485 6.11 5.61 -12.19
CA GLY A 485 7.02 5.79 -11.06
C GLY A 485 6.92 7.14 -10.32
N MET A 486 5.93 8.00 -10.64
CA MET A 486 5.73 9.29 -9.96
C MET A 486 5.58 9.12 -8.44
N LYS A 487 6.40 9.85 -7.67
CA LYS A 487 6.41 9.75 -6.21
C LYS A 487 5.25 10.51 -5.59
N VAL A 488 4.67 9.94 -4.54
CA VAL A 488 3.64 10.59 -3.71
C VAL A 488 4.29 11.12 -2.45
N TYR A 489 4.18 12.42 -2.22
CA TYR A 489 4.61 13.08 -0.99
C TYR A 489 3.39 13.40 -0.12
N ASP A 490 3.51 13.15 1.19
CA ASP A 490 2.48 13.49 2.18
C ASP A 490 2.94 14.75 2.93
N PRO A 491 2.43 15.96 2.59
CA PRO A 491 2.78 17.19 3.27
C PRO A 491 2.05 17.36 4.62
N ARG A 492 1.33 16.35 5.12
CA ARG A 492 0.65 16.46 6.41
C ARG A 492 1.63 16.39 7.57
N ASN A 493 1.34 17.20 8.57
CA ASN A 493 1.91 17.04 9.88
C ASN A 493 1.39 15.72 10.50
N LEU A 494 2.28 14.77 10.82
CA LEU A 494 1.88 13.44 11.29
C LEU A 494 1.18 13.43 12.65
N ILE A 495 1.25 14.54 13.40
CA ILE A 495 0.64 14.67 14.72
C ILE A 495 -0.74 15.30 14.61
N THR A 496 -0.88 16.37 13.83
CA THR A 496 -2.17 17.05 13.66
C THR A 496 -3.02 16.40 12.57
N MET A 497 -2.40 15.63 11.67
CA MET A 497 -2.96 15.08 10.41
C MET A 497 -3.45 16.16 9.43
N HIS A 498 -3.08 17.43 9.64
CA HIS A 498 -3.40 18.54 8.75
C HIS A 498 -2.19 18.86 7.85
N PRO A 499 -2.41 19.31 6.60
CA PRO A 499 -1.33 19.79 5.72
C PRO A 499 -0.51 20.89 6.39
N VAL A 500 0.82 20.84 6.24
CA VAL A 500 1.68 21.97 6.62
C VAL A 500 1.41 23.12 5.65
N LEU A 501 1.14 24.31 6.20
CA LEU A 501 0.61 25.44 5.42
C LEU A 501 1.72 26.30 4.78
N SER A 502 2.93 26.28 5.34
CA SER A 502 4.05 27.13 4.90
C SER A 502 5.40 26.51 5.25
N GLU A 503 6.00 26.89 6.37
CA GLU A 503 7.31 26.40 6.78
C GLU A 503 7.21 25.07 7.54
N SER A 504 8.00 24.11 7.08
CA SER A 504 8.05 22.75 7.61
C SER A 504 9.42 22.41 8.21
N VAL A 505 9.40 21.54 9.23
CA VAL A 505 10.57 20.89 9.80
C VAL A 505 10.45 19.39 9.59
N GLN A 506 11.47 18.77 9.01
CA GLN A 506 11.54 17.31 8.88
C GLN A 506 12.14 16.69 10.16
N THR A 507 11.35 15.90 10.86
CA THR A 507 11.76 15.19 12.07
C THR A 507 11.82 13.68 11.82
N MET A 508 12.47 12.91 12.71
CA MET A 508 12.48 11.44 12.65
C MET A 508 11.07 10.84 12.68
N SER A 509 10.12 11.61 13.22
CA SER A 509 8.71 11.27 13.32
C SER A 509 7.86 11.88 12.19
N GLY A 510 8.47 12.37 11.11
CA GLY A 510 7.80 12.96 9.95
C GLY A 510 7.86 14.49 9.88
N LEU A 511 7.09 15.07 8.95
CA LEU A 511 6.98 16.51 8.75
C LEU A 511 6.16 17.14 9.88
N VAL A 512 6.58 18.30 10.38
CA VAL A 512 5.82 19.12 11.35
C VAL A 512 5.94 20.60 10.98
N ASP A 513 5.00 21.43 11.42
CA ASP A 513 5.09 22.88 11.26
C ASP A 513 6.22 23.46 12.13
N VAL A 514 6.85 24.56 11.70
CA VAL A 514 7.88 25.24 12.49
C VAL A 514 7.36 25.67 13.86
N GLY A 515 6.17 26.29 13.92
CA GLY A 515 5.57 26.73 15.19
C GLY A 515 5.30 25.55 16.15
N PHE A 516 5.00 24.38 15.60
CA PHE A 516 4.91 23.14 16.37
C PHE A 516 6.27 22.75 16.94
N HIS A 517 7.32 22.72 16.09
CA HIS A 517 8.65 22.32 16.50
C HIS A 517 9.23 23.24 17.59
N GLU A 518 9.14 24.56 17.39
CA GLU A 518 9.62 25.58 18.32
C GLU A 518 8.94 25.48 19.69
N ALA A 519 7.65 25.13 19.72
CA ALA A 519 6.91 24.98 20.98
C ALA A 519 7.45 23.83 21.86
N PHE A 520 8.06 22.79 21.26
CA PHE A 520 8.47 21.54 21.94
C PHE A 520 9.98 21.24 21.87
N GLU A 521 10.80 22.16 21.36
CA GLU A 521 12.26 22.04 21.35
C GLU A 521 12.82 22.02 22.80
N GLU A 522 14.11 21.67 23.00
CA GLU A 522 14.73 21.63 24.35
C GLU A 522 14.60 22.94 25.16
N GLN A 523 14.31 24.06 24.49
CA GLN A 523 14.05 25.37 25.08
C GLN A 523 12.64 25.93 24.79
N GLY A 524 11.73 25.10 24.27
CA GLY A 524 10.37 25.50 23.91
C GLY A 524 9.45 25.81 25.10
N LEU A 525 8.30 26.42 24.83
CA LEU A 525 7.29 26.80 25.84
C LEU A 525 6.64 25.57 26.52
N LEU A 526 6.52 24.46 25.78
CA LEU A 526 5.80 23.27 26.18
C LEU A 526 6.72 22.04 26.23
N SER A 527 6.33 21.04 27.03
CA SER A 527 6.90 19.70 27.00
C SER A 527 5.83 18.62 26.99
N TRP A 528 6.09 17.52 26.29
CA TRP A 528 5.21 16.35 26.27
C TRP A 528 5.25 15.61 27.60
N ILE A 529 4.09 15.19 28.09
CA ILE A 529 3.95 14.39 29.33
C ILE A 529 4.71 13.06 29.21
N ASN A 530 4.69 12.44 28.02
CA ASN A 530 5.46 11.26 27.67
C ASN A 530 6.70 11.70 26.88
N ARG A 531 7.91 11.48 27.41
CA ARG A 531 9.20 11.99 26.91
C ARG A 531 9.65 11.44 25.54
N ASP A 532 8.85 11.60 24.49
CA ASP A 532 9.29 11.37 23.12
C ASP A 532 9.73 12.68 22.48
N ARG A 533 11.03 12.77 22.16
CA ARG A 533 11.62 13.94 21.52
C ARG A 533 11.43 13.84 20.00
N CYS A 534 10.78 14.83 19.37
CA CYS A 534 10.86 15.05 17.93
C CYS A 534 12.29 15.49 17.57
N LYS A 535 13.19 14.54 17.30
CA LYS A 535 14.54 14.87 16.81
C LYS A 535 14.48 15.23 15.33
N VAL A 536 15.08 16.37 14.95
CA VAL A 536 15.26 16.78 13.54
C VAL A 536 16.13 15.75 12.80
N VAL A 537 15.80 15.45 11.54
CA VAL A 537 16.59 14.52 10.71
C VAL A 537 17.88 15.21 10.24
N SER A 538 19.00 14.48 10.21
CA SER A 538 20.29 15.02 9.75
C SER A 538 20.36 15.25 8.23
N THR A 539 19.49 14.60 7.45
CA THR A 539 19.39 14.71 5.98
C THR A 539 17.96 15.08 5.61
N VAL A 540 17.77 16.26 5.01
CA VAL A 540 16.46 16.80 4.62
C VAL A 540 16.19 16.42 3.16
N ASP A 541 15.03 15.82 2.88
CA ASP A 541 14.54 15.65 1.51
C ASP A 541 14.11 17.02 0.97
N SER A 542 14.91 17.59 0.07
CA SER A 542 14.67 18.94 -0.48
C SER A 542 13.39 19.03 -1.29
N THR A 543 13.00 17.96 -1.97
CA THR A 543 11.77 17.91 -2.76
C THR A 543 10.56 17.87 -1.83
N TRP A 544 10.58 17.05 -0.77
CA TRP A 544 9.46 17.01 0.18
C TRP A 544 9.20 18.36 0.86
N ASP A 545 10.27 19.08 1.25
CA ASP A 545 10.19 20.43 1.82
C ASP A 545 9.63 21.45 0.81
N ARG A 546 10.10 21.42 -0.44
CA ARG A 546 9.56 22.26 -1.53
C ARG A 546 8.07 22.00 -1.74
N ILE A 547 7.67 20.74 -1.86
CA ILE A 547 6.27 20.35 -2.08
C ILE A 547 5.37 20.81 -0.95
N ALA A 548 5.81 20.69 0.31
CA ALA A 548 5.06 21.22 1.46
C ALA A 548 4.81 22.73 1.33
N LYS A 549 5.85 23.52 1.04
CA LYS A 549 5.78 24.98 0.91
C LYS A 549 4.90 25.44 -0.26
N VAL A 550 5.03 24.82 -1.42
CA VAL A 550 4.30 25.25 -2.63
C VAL A 550 2.87 24.74 -2.71
N SER A 551 2.53 23.69 -1.96
CA SER A 551 1.17 23.17 -1.87
C SER A 551 0.22 24.10 -1.10
N GLY A 552 0.74 25.02 -0.28
CA GLY A 552 -0.06 26.02 0.44
C GLY A 552 -1.08 25.44 1.42
N GLY A 553 -0.99 24.15 1.75
CA GLY A 553 -1.87 23.46 2.69
C GLY A 553 -3.23 23.07 2.13
N THR A 554 -3.42 23.09 0.80
CA THR A 554 -4.71 22.78 0.16
C THR A 554 -4.95 21.28 -0.02
N ARG A 555 -3.88 20.46 0.04
CA ARG A 555 -3.93 19.02 -0.21
C ARG A 555 -3.22 18.22 0.86
N THR A 556 -3.74 17.02 1.11
CA THR A 556 -3.15 16.06 2.05
C THR A 556 -2.07 15.19 1.43
N GLN A 557 -2.02 15.10 0.10
CA GLN A 557 -1.02 14.35 -0.65
C GLN A 557 -0.76 15.06 -1.98
N ALA A 558 0.48 15.01 -2.44
CA ALA A 558 0.91 15.58 -3.70
C ALA A 558 1.69 14.54 -4.52
N LEU A 559 1.16 14.23 -5.70
CA LEU A 559 1.86 13.42 -6.70
C LEU A 559 2.86 14.32 -7.45
N VAL A 560 4.11 13.88 -7.56
CA VAL A 560 5.18 14.67 -8.19
C VAL A 560 5.59 14.05 -9.52
N PHE A 561 5.46 14.85 -10.58
CA PHE A 561 5.97 14.51 -11.89
C PHE A 561 7.50 14.69 -11.90
N ASP A 562 8.24 13.64 -12.26
CA ASP A 562 9.70 13.69 -12.33
C ASP A 562 10.14 13.97 -13.79
N PRO A 563 10.52 15.21 -14.13
CA PRO A 563 10.93 15.55 -15.49
C PRO A 563 12.27 14.90 -15.87
N ASP A 564 13.13 14.58 -14.90
CA ASP A 564 14.43 13.96 -15.15
C ASP A 564 14.27 12.48 -15.46
N ALA A 565 13.39 11.77 -14.75
CA ALA A 565 13.04 10.38 -15.07
C ALA A 565 12.53 10.23 -16.52
N VAL A 566 11.70 11.16 -16.99
CA VAL A 566 11.21 11.17 -18.37
C VAL A 566 12.30 11.50 -19.37
N ARG A 567 13.14 12.51 -19.10
CA ARG A 567 14.21 12.95 -20.01
C ARG A 567 15.35 11.95 -20.16
N THR A 568 15.65 11.19 -19.11
CA THR A 568 16.75 10.22 -19.07
C THR A 568 16.32 8.82 -19.54
N SER A 569 15.02 8.58 -19.63
CA SER A 569 14.49 7.29 -20.08
C SER A 569 14.76 7.07 -21.57
N SER A 570 15.41 5.95 -21.90
CA SER A 570 15.57 5.44 -23.27
C SER A 570 14.46 4.46 -23.68
N ARG A 571 13.38 4.35 -22.88
CA ARG A 571 12.34 3.34 -23.03
C ARG A 571 11.54 3.48 -24.34
N TYR A 572 11.23 4.72 -24.73
CA TYR A 572 10.38 5.01 -25.89
C TYR A 572 11.23 5.46 -27.08
N VAL A 573 11.05 4.79 -28.23
CA VAL A 573 11.89 4.96 -29.45
C VAL A 573 11.44 6.12 -30.33
N ASP A 574 10.43 6.89 -29.90
CA ASP A 574 9.84 7.98 -30.70
C ASP A 574 10.58 9.32 -30.57
N SER A 575 11.65 9.39 -29.77
CA SER A 575 12.46 10.59 -29.55
C SER A 575 11.64 11.80 -29.09
N ASN A 576 10.54 11.58 -28.36
CA ASN A 576 9.64 12.62 -27.87
C ASN A 576 8.97 13.45 -29.00
N ASP A 577 8.86 12.88 -30.21
CA ASP A 577 8.14 13.48 -31.34
C ASP A 577 6.89 12.67 -31.74
N VAL A 578 5.71 13.25 -31.49
CA VAL A 578 4.41 12.67 -31.87
C VAL A 578 4.32 12.25 -33.34
N LYS A 579 5.09 12.87 -34.26
CA LYS A 579 5.06 12.55 -35.70
C LYS A 579 5.61 11.15 -36.00
N ASN A 580 6.44 10.61 -35.11
CA ASN A 580 6.97 9.26 -35.22
C ASN A 580 5.92 8.20 -34.82
N VAL A 581 4.82 8.62 -34.17
CA VAL A 581 3.76 7.74 -33.65
C VAL A 581 2.44 7.92 -34.39
N ILE A 582 2.06 9.17 -34.68
CA ILE A 582 0.79 9.53 -35.32
C ILE A 582 1.08 10.36 -36.57
N SER A 583 0.67 9.84 -37.73
CA SER A 583 0.77 10.58 -38.98
C SER A 583 -0.32 11.67 -39.06
N PRO A 584 -0.05 12.84 -39.69
CA PRO A 584 -1.04 13.91 -39.82
C PRO A 584 -2.37 13.48 -40.46
N ALA A 585 -2.34 12.48 -41.35
CA ALA A 585 -3.54 11.96 -42.01
C ALA A 585 -4.50 11.24 -41.05
N GLU A 586 -3.97 10.60 -40.01
CA GLU A 586 -4.77 9.87 -39.02
C GLU A 586 -5.64 10.79 -38.15
N TYR A 587 -5.24 12.06 -37.98
CA TYR A 587 -6.06 13.04 -37.27
C TYR A 587 -7.31 13.46 -38.03
N VAL A 588 -7.31 13.34 -39.37
CA VAL A 588 -8.36 13.92 -40.23
C VAL A 588 -9.47 12.91 -40.51
N ASP A 589 -9.17 11.61 -40.48
CA ASP A 589 -10.16 10.56 -40.74
C ASP A 589 -10.99 10.24 -39.50
N LEU A 590 -12.09 10.98 -39.31
CA LEU A 590 -13.03 10.77 -38.20
C LEU A 590 -13.66 9.38 -38.19
N THR A 591 -13.79 8.71 -39.35
CA THR A 591 -14.36 7.36 -39.43
C THR A 591 -13.37 6.33 -38.92
N TYR A 592 -12.10 6.47 -39.32
CA TYR A 592 -11.01 5.69 -38.76
C TYR A 592 -10.93 5.84 -37.23
N LEU A 593 -10.97 7.07 -36.71
CA LEU A 593 -10.96 7.33 -35.27
C LEU A 593 -12.18 6.71 -34.54
N ALA A 594 -13.36 6.76 -35.14
CA ALA A 594 -14.56 6.12 -34.58
C ALA A 594 -14.42 4.58 -34.53
N ASN A 595 -13.76 3.98 -35.51
CA ASN A 595 -13.45 2.55 -35.51
C ASN A 595 -12.44 2.18 -34.42
N LEU A 596 -11.43 3.02 -34.14
CA LEU A 596 -10.50 2.82 -33.02
C LEU A 596 -11.24 2.80 -31.68
N CYS A 597 -12.22 3.68 -31.49
CA CYS A 597 -13.04 3.68 -30.27
C CYS A 597 -13.76 2.35 -30.07
N SER A 598 -14.23 1.72 -31.15
CA SER A 598 -14.92 0.42 -31.08
C SER A 598 -13.98 -0.73 -30.69
N ARG A 599 -12.70 -0.65 -31.08
CA ARG A 599 -11.66 -1.62 -30.67
C ARG A 599 -11.19 -1.44 -29.23
N ASN A 600 -11.25 -0.22 -28.72
CA ASN A 600 -10.74 0.16 -27.40
C ASN A 600 -11.86 0.40 -26.36
N GLN A 601 -13.00 -0.29 -26.49
CA GLN A 601 -14.09 -0.27 -25.50
C GLN A 601 -14.70 1.13 -25.21
N LEU A 602 -14.57 2.06 -26.15
CA LEU A 602 -15.17 3.40 -26.14
C LEU A 602 -16.28 3.55 -27.22
N SER A 603 -16.96 2.45 -27.55
CA SER A 603 -18.11 2.47 -28.45
C SER A 603 -19.34 3.03 -27.74
N VAL A 604 -20.15 3.78 -28.48
CA VAL A 604 -21.45 4.25 -27.98
C VAL A 604 -22.47 3.14 -28.20
N ILE A 605 -23.12 2.68 -27.13
CA ILE A 605 -24.16 1.67 -27.19
C ILE A 605 -25.54 2.37 -27.21
N PRO A 606 -26.43 2.02 -28.15
CA PRO A 606 -27.76 2.60 -28.21
C PRO A 606 -28.55 2.25 -26.93
N PRO A 607 -29.35 3.17 -26.37
CA PRO A 607 -30.09 2.95 -25.13
C PRO A 607 -30.88 1.62 -25.11
N ALA A 608 -31.53 1.27 -26.23
CA ALA A 608 -32.31 0.03 -26.38
C ALA A 608 -31.51 -1.27 -26.13
N ARG A 609 -30.17 -1.23 -26.18
CA ARG A 609 -29.29 -2.39 -25.97
C ARG A 609 -28.58 -2.40 -24.61
N LEU A 610 -28.81 -1.40 -23.76
CA LEU A 610 -28.12 -1.27 -22.46
C LEU A 610 -28.41 -2.43 -21.51
N ALA A 611 -29.60 -3.02 -21.58
CA ALA A 611 -29.98 -4.17 -20.78
C ALA A 611 -29.02 -5.38 -20.94
N SER A 612 -28.34 -5.48 -22.09
CA SER A 612 -27.38 -6.55 -22.42
C SER A 612 -25.91 -6.14 -22.33
N ALA A 613 -25.61 -4.88 -22.00
CA ALA A 613 -24.24 -4.38 -21.93
C ALA A 613 -23.65 -4.57 -20.52
N SER A 614 -22.35 -4.83 -20.43
CA SER A 614 -21.61 -4.81 -19.16
C SER A 614 -21.26 -3.38 -18.81
N ALA A 615 -21.74 -2.87 -17.68
CA ALA A 615 -21.40 -1.51 -17.24
C ALA A 615 -19.95 -1.43 -16.70
N PRO A 616 -19.28 -0.27 -16.76
CA PRO A 616 -19.75 0.99 -17.35
C PRO A 616 -19.46 1.11 -18.86
N VAL A 617 -20.41 1.66 -19.63
CA VAL A 617 -20.28 1.88 -21.09
C VAL A 617 -20.89 3.20 -21.52
N LEU A 618 -20.40 3.76 -22.64
CA LEU A 618 -20.91 4.99 -23.21
C LEU A 618 -22.27 4.78 -23.89
N THR A 619 -23.16 5.75 -23.73
CA THR A 619 -24.49 5.78 -24.35
C THR A 619 -24.96 7.23 -24.55
N LEU A 620 -26.20 7.42 -24.98
CA LEU A 620 -26.81 8.74 -25.16
C LEU A 620 -27.97 8.94 -24.20
N ASP A 621 -28.07 10.14 -23.63
CA ASP A 621 -29.20 10.53 -22.80
C ASP A 621 -30.39 11.07 -23.61
N ARG A 622 -31.45 11.50 -22.93
CA ARG A 622 -32.67 12.04 -23.56
C ARG A 622 -32.45 13.31 -24.39
N ASP A 623 -31.40 14.07 -24.11
CA ASP A 623 -31.05 15.32 -24.78
C ASP A 623 -30.02 15.06 -25.91
N GLY A 624 -29.65 13.78 -26.12
CA GLY A 624 -28.64 13.36 -27.07
C GLY A 624 -27.22 13.66 -26.62
N PHE A 625 -26.96 13.90 -25.34
CA PHE A 625 -25.59 14.08 -24.86
C PHE A 625 -24.97 12.73 -24.48
N LEU A 626 -23.65 12.64 -24.63
CA LEU A 626 -22.93 11.42 -24.24
C LEU A 626 -23.04 11.22 -22.72
N ALA A 627 -23.49 10.04 -22.33
CA ALA A 627 -23.75 9.61 -20.96
C ALA A 627 -23.10 8.25 -20.70
N VAL A 628 -23.10 7.80 -19.44
CA VAL A 628 -22.54 6.50 -19.05
C VAL A 628 -23.64 5.64 -18.44
N TYR A 629 -23.82 4.42 -18.96
CA TYR A 629 -24.62 3.40 -18.30
C TYR A 629 -23.81 2.82 -17.14
N VAL A 630 -24.32 2.93 -15.92
CA VAL A 630 -23.59 2.54 -14.69
C VAL A 630 -24.00 1.14 -14.21
N GLY A 631 -25.16 0.65 -14.63
CA GLY A 631 -25.68 -0.66 -14.23
C GLY A 631 -27.16 -0.59 -13.94
N ARG A 632 -27.67 -1.57 -13.20
CA ARG A 632 -29.08 -1.65 -12.84
C ARG A 632 -29.33 -1.27 -11.38
N ALA A 633 -30.42 -0.53 -11.13
CA ALA A 633 -30.89 -0.20 -9.80
C ALA A 633 -31.58 -1.42 -9.15
N GLY A 634 -31.20 -1.74 -7.91
CA GLY A 634 -31.97 -2.67 -7.09
C GLY A 634 -33.33 -2.07 -6.72
N CYS A 635 -34.42 -2.81 -6.97
CA CYS A 635 -35.80 -2.42 -6.62
C CYS A 635 -36.35 -1.18 -7.34
N ALA A 636 -36.10 -1.03 -8.65
CA ALA A 636 -36.69 0.04 -9.45
C ALA A 636 -38.12 -0.27 -9.94
N GLU A 637 -38.88 0.78 -10.27
CA GLU A 637 -40.16 0.67 -10.98
C GLU A 637 -39.97 -0.03 -12.34
N ALA A 638 -40.98 -0.79 -12.79
CA ALA A 638 -40.91 -1.50 -14.05
C ALA A 638 -40.59 -0.54 -15.22
N GLY A 639 -39.49 -0.78 -15.93
CA GLY A 639 -39.00 0.07 -17.02
C GLY A 639 -38.02 1.17 -16.62
N ARG A 640 -37.69 1.34 -15.33
CA ARG A 640 -36.70 2.32 -14.82
C ARG A 640 -35.55 1.68 -14.06
N ASP A 641 -35.21 0.42 -14.37
CA ASP A 641 -34.11 -0.30 -13.73
C ASP A 641 -32.73 0.10 -14.25
N ILE A 642 -32.64 0.83 -15.36
CA ILE A 642 -31.38 1.28 -15.95
C ILE A 642 -30.90 2.57 -15.27
N LEU A 643 -29.71 2.51 -14.66
CA LEU A 643 -29.03 3.68 -14.08
C LEU A 643 -28.08 4.32 -15.10
N MET A 644 -28.28 5.62 -15.32
CA MET A 644 -27.48 6.42 -16.21
C MET A 644 -26.83 7.58 -15.45
N PHE A 645 -25.53 7.77 -15.68
CA PHE A 645 -24.80 8.94 -15.25
C PHE A 645 -24.79 9.98 -16.37
N ARG A 646 -25.22 11.20 -16.03
CA ARG A 646 -25.33 12.31 -16.96
C ARG A 646 -24.48 13.47 -16.47
N PRO A 647 -23.35 13.82 -17.12
CA PRO A 647 -22.44 14.85 -16.63
C PRO A 647 -23.09 16.22 -16.41
N ALA A 648 -24.04 16.60 -17.27
CA ALA A 648 -24.74 17.88 -17.22
C ALA A 648 -25.98 17.89 -16.28
N SER A 649 -26.34 16.76 -15.65
CA SER A 649 -27.47 16.72 -14.70
C SER A 649 -27.04 17.07 -13.28
N MET A 650 -27.94 17.67 -12.50
CA MET A 650 -27.78 17.93 -11.07
C MET A 650 -27.70 16.66 -10.22
N ARG A 651 -28.30 15.54 -10.67
CA ARG A 651 -28.28 14.25 -9.94
C ARG A 651 -27.12 13.39 -10.42
N GLU A 652 -26.36 12.78 -9.51
CA GLU A 652 -25.25 11.89 -9.87
C GLU A 652 -25.70 10.74 -10.79
N GLU A 653 -26.67 9.94 -10.36
CA GLU A 653 -27.22 8.83 -11.14
C GLU A 653 -28.75 8.95 -11.25
N GLU A 654 -29.28 8.69 -12.45
CA GLU A 654 -30.71 8.76 -12.74
C GLU A 654 -31.21 7.43 -13.26
N ALA A 655 -32.28 6.91 -12.64
CA ALA A 655 -33.07 5.81 -13.16
C ALA A 655 -33.88 6.30 -14.37
N VAL A 656 -33.66 5.69 -15.53
CA VAL A 656 -34.21 6.16 -16.81
C VAL A 656 -35.04 5.09 -17.51
N ASP A 657 -36.05 5.54 -18.24
CA ASP A 657 -36.81 4.71 -19.18
C ASP A 657 -36.19 4.80 -20.57
N VAL A 658 -35.58 3.69 -20.97
CA VAL A 658 -34.88 3.54 -22.25
C VAL A 658 -35.81 3.72 -23.45
N SER A 659 -37.09 3.35 -23.34
CA SER A 659 -38.04 3.45 -24.45
C SER A 659 -38.32 4.92 -24.79
N ILE A 660 -38.49 5.76 -23.76
CA ILE A 660 -38.69 7.21 -23.90
C ILE A 660 -37.45 7.86 -24.49
N ILE A 661 -36.26 7.53 -23.97
CA ILE A 661 -34.99 8.08 -24.50
C ILE A 661 -34.83 7.73 -25.98
N THR A 662 -35.10 6.48 -26.36
CA THR A 662 -34.96 6.02 -27.76
C THR A 662 -35.86 6.81 -28.70
N GLN A 663 -37.11 7.11 -28.30
CA GLN A 663 -38.04 7.93 -29.08
C GLN A 663 -37.56 9.40 -29.22
N LEU A 664 -37.02 9.98 -28.14
CA LEU A 664 -36.51 11.36 -28.14
C LEU A 664 -35.23 11.51 -28.99
N LEU A 665 -34.41 10.46 -29.07
CA LEU A 665 -33.16 10.48 -29.82
C LEU A 665 -33.33 10.45 -31.34
N GLU A 666 -34.38 9.82 -31.86
CA GLU A 666 -34.59 9.64 -33.30
C GLU A 666 -34.49 10.95 -34.12
N PRO A 667 -35.21 12.04 -33.78
CA PRO A 667 -35.07 13.31 -34.49
C PRO A 667 -33.69 13.96 -34.31
N ILE A 668 -33.07 13.83 -33.13
CA ILE A 668 -31.75 14.40 -32.83
C ILE A 668 -30.67 13.75 -33.70
N LEU A 669 -30.68 12.42 -33.79
CA LEU A 669 -29.71 11.65 -34.57
C LEU A 669 -29.90 11.89 -36.08
N ALA A 670 -31.13 12.04 -36.56
CA ALA A 670 -31.41 12.40 -37.95
C ALA A 670 -30.81 13.78 -38.30
N GLN A 671 -30.96 14.77 -37.42
CA GLN A 671 -30.37 16.10 -37.59
C GLN A 671 -28.82 16.04 -37.62
N ARG A 672 -28.21 15.28 -36.71
CA ARG A 672 -26.74 15.12 -36.64
C ARG A 672 -26.17 14.35 -37.83
N LYS A 673 -26.95 13.44 -38.41
CA LYS A 673 -26.57 12.76 -39.64
C LYS A 673 -26.59 13.71 -40.83
N ALA A 674 -27.58 14.61 -40.89
CA ALA A 674 -27.69 15.62 -41.93
C ALA A 674 -26.56 16.66 -41.86
N ASP A 675 -26.06 17.00 -40.67
CA ASP A 675 -24.97 17.96 -40.49
C ASP A 675 -23.57 17.35 -40.37
N GLY A 676 -23.45 16.01 -40.43
CA GLY A 676 -22.18 15.28 -40.38
C GLY A 676 -21.55 15.16 -38.99
N SER A 677 -22.14 15.74 -37.94
CA SER A 677 -21.60 15.67 -36.56
C SER A 677 -21.91 14.34 -35.86
N ILE A 678 -22.66 13.44 -36.51
CA ILE A 678 -22.99 12.10 -35.97
C ILE A 678 -21.75 11.26 -35.68
N VAL A 679 -20.63 11.48 -36.38
CA VAL A 679 -19.40 10.68 -36.24
C VAL A 679 -18.80 10.71 -34.82
N PHE A 680 -19.01 11.80 -34.08
CA PHE A 680 -18.56 11.91 -32.69
C PHE A 680 -19.24 10.91 -31.76
N GLU A 681 -20.48 10.52 -32.06
CA GLU A 681 -21.32 9.66 -31.22
C GLU A 681 -21.87 8.46 -32.00
N ALA A 682 -21.29 8.17 -33.17
CA ALA A 682 -21.72 7.07 -34.01
C ALA A 682 -21.66 5.77 -33.21
N TYR A 683 -22.77 5.02 -33.24
CA TYR A 683 -22.79 3.67 -32.69
C TYR A 683 -21.68 2.86 -33.38
N GLY A 684 -20.95 2.06 -32.60
CA GLY A 684 -19.90 1.22 -33.15
C GLY A 684 -20.43 0.37 -34.30
N ASP A 685 -19.68 0.29 -35.40
CA ASP A 685 -20.12 -0.39 -36.61
C ASP A 685 -20.44 -1.85 -36.27
N SER A 686 -21.72 -2.21 -36.36
CA SER A 686 -22.18 -3.57 -36.17
C SER A 686 -21.88 -4.36 -37.44
N HIS A 687 -20.61 -4.62 -37.72
CA HIS A 687 -20.22 -5.65 -38.68
C HIS A 687 -20.44 -7.05 -38.08
N ARG A 688 -21.72 -7.36 -37.86
CA ARG A 688 -22.36 -8.65 -38.17
C ARG A 688 -23.86 -8.45 -37.99
N LYS A 689 -24.58 -8.18 -39.08
CA LYS A 689 -25.99 -8.59 -39.16
C LYS A 689 -25.99 -10.10 -38.99
N LEU A 690 -26.49 -10.59 -37.86
CA LEU A 690 -26.91 -11.99 -37.73
C LEU A 690 -28.18 -12.14 -38.58
N THR A 691 -28.01 -12.43 -39.87
CA THR A 691 -29.04 -13.16 -40.62
C THR A 691 -29.11 -14.56 -40.02
N ALA A 692 -30.33 -15.10 -39.90
CA ALA A 692 -30.54 -16.47 -39.44
C ALA A 692 -29.59 -17.44 -40.19
N PRO A 693 -28.96 -18.41 -39.50
CA PRO A 693 -27.92 -19.20 -40.12
C PRO A 693 -28.50 -20.19 -41.14
N ASP A 694 -27.92 -20.24 -42.33
CA ASP A 694 -28.22 -21.25 -43.35
C ASP A 694 -27.69 -22.65 -42.96
N GLU A 695 -26.73 -22.71 -42.03
CA GLU A 695 -26.17 -23.94 -41.47
C GLU A 695 -25.96 -23.82 -39.96
N ILE A 696 -26.31 -24.87 -39.21
CA ILE A 696 -25.95 -25.00 -37.80
C ILE A 696 -24.69 -25.84 -37.74
N THR A 697 -23.57 -25.21 -37.39
CA THR A 697 -22.38 -25.91 -36.93
C THR A 697 -22.53 -26.18 -35.44
N MET A 698 -22.76 -27.44 -35.08
CA MET A 698 -22.76 -27.85 -33.68
C MET A 698 -21.34 -28.20 -33.26
N ILE A 699 -20.77 -27.37 -32.40
CA ILE A 699 -19.45 -27.61 -31.79
C ILE A 699 -19.69 -28.42 -30.52
N CYS A 700 -19.35 -29.70 -30.55
CA CYS A 700 -19.26 -30.51 -29.35
C CYS A 700 -17.96 -30.14 -28.63
N VAL A 701 -18.07 -29.39 -27.53
CA VAL A 701 -16.92 -29.03 -26.70
C VAL A 701 -16.68 -30.17 -25.72
N ASP A 702 -15.49 -30.75 -25.80
CA ASP A 702 -15.01 -31.70 -24.80
C ASP A 702 -14.80 -30.95 -23.47
N LEU A 703 -15.40 -31.47 -22.39
CA LEU A 703 -15.28 -30.92 -21.03
C LEU A 703 -14.28 -31.72 -20.18
N SER A 704 -13.54 -32.64 -20.80
CA SER A 704 -12.50 -33.42 -20.15
C SER A 704 -11.32 -32.53 -19.71
N SER A 705 -10.64 -32.91 -18.63
CA SER A 705 -9.44 -32.23 -18.13
C SER A 705 -8.28 -32.26 -19.13
N SER A 706 -8.31 -33.17 -20.12
CA SER A 706 -7.33 -33.22 -21.22
C SER A 706 -7.33 -31.96 -22.11
N MET A 707 -8.38 -31.13 -22.01
CA MET A 707 -8.46 -29.84 -22.69
C MET A 707 -7.58 -28.77 -22.04
N ASP A 708 -7.12 -28.98 -20.80
CA ASP A 708 -6.17 -28.12 -20.11
C ASP A 708 -4.69 -28.43 -20.45
N GLU A 709 -4.42 -29.44 -21.29
CA GLU A 709 -3.06 -29.78 -21.76
C GLU A 709 -2.59 -28.88 -22.92
N ARG A 710 -1.26 -28.84 -23.17
CA ARG A 710 -0.64 -28.06 -24.26
C ARG A 710 -1.31 -28.40 -25.61
N CYS A 711 -1.62 -27.38 -26.40
CA CYS A 711 -2.07 -27.55 -27.76
C CYS A 711 -0.92 -28.15 -28.58
N GLY A 712 -1.09 -29.36 -29.12
CA GLY A 712 -0.04 -30.12 -29.79
C GLY A 712 0.39 -29.57 -31.17
N PHE A 713 0.49 -28.25 -31.31
CA PHE A 713 0.96 -27.59 -32.53
C PHE A 713 2.47 -27.37 -32.42
N ASP A 714 3.23 -28.09 -33.24
CA ASP A 714 4.70 -28.03 -33.26
C ASP A 714 5.23 -26.61 -33.42
N ASP A 715 4.54 -25.75 -34.18
CA ASP A 715 4.99 -24.37 -34.46
C ASP A 715 4.95 -23.48 -33.21
N ILE A 716 3.96 -23.69 -32.34
CA ILE A 716 3.81 -22.96 -31.08
C ILE A 716 4.77 -23.55 -30.05
N GLN A 717 4.86 -24.88 -29.98
CA GLN A 717 5.76 -25.58 -29.05
C GLN A 717 7.23 -25.27 -29.33
N ASN A 718 7.67 -25.24 -30.59
CA ASN A 718 9.06 -24.94 -30.94
C ASN A 718 9.45 -23.48 -30.63
N SER A 719 8.51 -22.54 -30.70
CA SER A 719 8.76 -21.14 -30.33
C SER A 719 8.84 -20.97 -28.82
N GLU A 720 7.97 -21.67 -28.08
CA GLU A 720 7.89 -21.62 -26.62
C GLU A 720 9.05 -22.39 -25.95
N ASP A 721 9.44 -23.55 -26.49
CA ASP A 721 10.56 -24.34 -25.99
C ASP A 721 11.90 -23.64 -26.27
N ALA A 722 12.00 -22.87 -27.38
CA ALA A 722 13.16 -22.02 -27.66
C ALA A 722 13.27 -20.82 -26.69
N GLU A 723 12.12 -20.24 -26.28
CA GLU A 723 12.07 -19.20 -25.24
C GLU A 723 12.34 -19.77 -23.84
N GLU A 724 11.87 -20.99 -23.52
CA GLU A 724 12.20 -21.69 -22.27
C GLU A 724 13.69 -22.08 -22.20
N GLU A 725 14.32 -22.53 -23.29
CA GLU A 725 15.78 -22.79 -23.34
C GLU A 725 16.59 -21.49 -23.15
N MET A 726 16.14 -20.37 -23.71
CA MET A 726 16.75 -19.06 -23.50
C MET A 726 16.59 -18.59 -22.04
N GLN A 727 15.40 -18.77 -21.45
CA GLN A 727 15.14 -18.39 -20.05
C GLN A 727 15.82 -19.33 -19.04
N GLU A 728 16.03 -20.61 -19.35
CA GLU A 728 16.82 -21.52 -18.51
C GLU A 728 18.32 -21.21 -18.55
N GLN A 729 18.86 -20.80 -19.71
CA GLN A 729 20.24 -20.31 -19.81
C GLN A 729 20.46 -18.98 -19.08
N VAL A 730 19.46 -18.09 -19.07
CA VAL A 730 19.50 -16.82 -18.31
C VAL A 730 19.32 -17.06 -16.80
N ARG A 731 18.45 -17.99 -16.38
CA ARG A 731 18.29 -18.36 -14.97
C ARG A 731 19.46 -19.15 -14.40
N SER A 732 20.21 -19.90 -15.22
CA SER A 732 21.41 -20.60 -14.75
C SER A 732 22.63 -19.68 -14.60
N THR A 733 22.59 -18.46 -15.13
CA THR A 733 23.71 -17.51 -15.08
C THR A 733 23.48 -16.30 -14.16
N VAL A 734 22.26 -16.05 -13.68
CA VAL A 734 21.95 -14.95 -12.74
C VAL A 734 21.06 -15.42 -11.57
N ALA A 735 21.47 -16.46 -10.86
CA ALA A 735 21.17 -16.51 -9.43
C ALA A 735 22.21 -15.63 -8.73
N PRO A 736 21.84 -14.54 -8.03
CA PRO A 736 22.81 -13.83 -7.22
C PRO A 736 23.45 -14.86 -6.27
N PRO A 737 24.78 -14.88 -6.09
CA PRO A 737 25.38 -15.78 -5.12
C PRO A 737 24.72 -15.49 -3.79
N GLN A 738 23.95 -16.45 -3.26
CA GLN A 738 23.42 -16.34 -1.91
C GLN A 738 24.64 -16.11 -1.02
N ALA A 739 24.73 -14.91 -0.44
CA ALA A 739 25.75 -14.64 0.54
C ALA A 739 25.68 -15.77 1.58
N PRO A 740 26.82 -16.35 1.99
CA PRO A 740 26.81 -17.41 2.98
C PRO A 740 26.01 -16.93 4.20
N VAL A 741 25.01 -17.71 4.61
CA VAL A 741 24.21 -17.38 5.79
C VAL A 741 25.12 -17.51 7.00
N GLU A 742 25.65 -16.38 7.47
CA GLU A 742 26.53 -16.31 8.63
C GLU A 742 25.71 -16.29 9.93
N GLU A 743 26.30 -16.81 11.02
CA GLU A 743 25.70 -16.72 12.35
C GLU A 743 25.57 -15.25 12.75
N ASN A 744 24.35 -14.79 13.04
CA ASN A 744 24.15 -13.41 13.47
C ASN A 744 24.25 -13.32 14.99
N SER A 745 25.33 -12.73 15.49
CA SER A 745 25.63 -12.60 16.92
C SER A 745 24.66 -11.67 17.68
N ALA A 746 23.84 -10.90 16.97
CA ALA A 746 22.82 -10.04 17.58
C ALA A 746 21.56 -10.81 18.05
N PHE A 747 21.43 -12.09 17.69
CA PHE A 747 20.28 -12.94 18.02
C PHE A 747 20.72 -14.20 18.78
N ASP A 748 19.75 -14.93 19.35
CA ASP A 748 20.01 -16.12 20.16
C ASP A 748 20.86 -17.17 19.42
N LEU A 749 21.89 -17.69 20.10
CA LEU A 749 22.89 -18.62 19.57
C LEU A 749 22.92 -19.87 20.46
N PRO A 750 22.02 -20.84 20.23
CA PRO A 750 21.80 -21.90 21.18
C PRO A 750 23.03 -22.78 21.36
N GLY A 751 23.35 -23.07 22.62
CA GLY A 751 24.41 -23.99 23.01
C GLY A 751 24.02 -25.46 22.79
N PRO A 752 24.97 -26.41 22.91
CA PRO A 752 24.70 -27.83 22.73
C PRO A 752 23.67 -28.39 23.73
N ASP A 753 23.65 -27.90 24.97
CA ASP A 753 22.69 -28.37 25.98
C ASP A 753 21.28 -27.79 25.77
N GLU A 754 21.19 -26.55 25.30
CA GLU A 754 19.92 -25.93 24.90
C GLU A 754 19.32 -26.63 23.67
N LEU A 755 20.16 -27.04 22.71
CA LEU A 755 19.71 -27.85 21.57
C LEU A 755 19.24 -29.25 21.99
N LYS A 756 19.89 -29.90 22.96
CA LYS A 756 19.41 -31.17 23.53
C LYS A 756 18.04 -31.01 24.19
N GLU A 757 17.84 -29.94 24.95
CA GLU A 757 16.56 -29.62 25.59
C GLU A 757 15.48 -29.30 24.55
N TYR A 758 15.82 -28.55 23.49
CA TYR A 758 14.95 -28.31 22.36
C TYR A 758 14.50 -29.63 21.71
N ILE A 759 15.43 -30.53 21.39
CA ILE A 759 15.14 -31.83 20.78
C ILE A 759 14.29 -32.70 21.72
N ARG A 760 14.64 -32.76 23.01
CA ARG A 760 13.91 -33.54 24.02
C ARG A 760 12.46 -33.06 24.18
N SER A 761 12.23 -31.77 24.03
CA SER A 761 10.89 -31.18 24.11
C SER A 761 10.11 -31.16 22.81
N HIS A 762 10.70 -31.64 21.71
CA HIS A 762 10.05 -31.64 20.42
C HIS A 762 8.84 -32.60 20.44
N GLU A 763 7.75 -32.22 19.77
CA GLU A 763 6.48 -33.00 19.72
C GLU A 763 6.59 -34.41 19.12
N SER A 764 7.72 -34.67 18.46
CA SER A 764 8.07 -35.92 17.74
C SER A 764 9.27 -36.62 18.37
N TYR A 765 9.68 -36.25 19.59
CA TYR A 765 10.84 -36.84 20.26
C TYR A 765 10.75 -38.37 20.34
N ASP A 766 9.58 -38.92 20.67
CA ASP A 766 9.37 -40.37 20.69
C ASP A 766 9.59 -41.02 19.31
N ASP A 767 9.16 -40.33 18.25
CA ASP A 767 9.37 -40.78 16.87
C ASP A 767 10.84 -40.65 16.48
N PHE A 768 11.58 -39.65 16.99
CA PHE A 768 13.04 -39.55 16.80
C PHE A 768 13.73 -40.77 17.39
N ILE A 769 13.45 -41.09 18.65
CA ILE A 769 14.03 -42.25 19.34
C ILE A 769 13.65 -43.55 18.63
N ALA A 770 12.38 -43.70 18.22
CA ALA A 770 11.94 -44.87 17.48
C ALA A 770 12.67 -45.04 16.13
N ILE A 771 12.87 -43.95 15.37
CA ILE A 771 13.63 -43.96 14.11
C ILE A 771 15.08 -44.37 14.34
N VAL A 772 15.75 -43.83 15.37
CA VAL A 772 17.14 -44.25 15.69
C VAL A 772 17.16 -45.72 16.08
N GLY A 773 16.17 -46.17 16.86
CA GLY A 773 16.04 -47.54 17.35
C GLY A 773 15.87 -48.62 16.27
N THR A 774 15.43 -48.28 15.05
CA THR A 774 15.34 -49.25 13.94
C THR A 774 16.70 -49.69 13.39
N GLY A 775 17.79 -49.01 13.77
CA GLY A 775 19.15 -49.36 13.36
C GLY A 775 19.63 -50.68 13.99
N LYS A 776 20.13 -51.59 13.14
CA LYS A 776 20.58 -52.95 13.53
C LYS A 776 21.88 -52.95 14.34
N ASP A 777 22.73 -51.96 14.15
CA ASP A 777 24.00 -51.75 14.87
C ASP A 777 24.22 -50.24 15.13
N ASP A 778 25.28 -49.89 15.85
CA ASP A 778 25.59 -48.50 16.20
C ASP A 778 25.86 -47.62 14.97
N TYR A 779 26.32 -48.22 13.86
CA TYR A 779 26.53 -47.53 12.59
C TYR A 779 25.20 -47.13 11.95
N HIS A 780 24.25 -48.06 11.81
CA HIS A 780 22.91 -47.79 11.30
C HIS A 780 22.12 -46.85 12.21
N ARG A 781 22.28 -46.97 13.54
CA ARG A 781 21.66 -46.05 14.52
C ARG A 781 22.17 -44.63 14.34
N ARG A 782 23.47 -44.46 14.14
CA ARG A 782 24.07 -43.16 13.83
C ARG A 782 23.55 -42.58 12.50
N GLN A 783 23.46 -43.39 11.45
CA GLN A 783 22.88 -42.97 10.18
C GLN A 783 21.41 -42.55 10.34
N ASN A 784 20.61 -43.26 11.12
CA ASN A 784 19.22 -42.89 11.36
C ASN A 784 19.08 -41.62 12.20
N ALA A 785 19.94 -41.41 13.21
CA ALA A 785 20.01 -40.15 13.94
C ALA A 785 20.37 -38.97 13.01
N GLU A 786 21.29 -39.20 12.08
CA GLU A 786 21.65 -38.23 11.04
C GLU A 786 20.47 -37.89 10.11
N LYS A 787 19.67 -38.90 9.73
CA LYS A 787 18.43 -38.71 8.95
C LYS A 787 17.36 -37.93 9.72
N VAL A 788 17.22 -38.13 11.04
CA VAL A 788 16.30 -37.32 11.88
C VAL A 788 16.66 -35.84 11.82
N PHE A 789 17.94 -35.49 11.93
CA PHE A 789 18.39 -34.10 11.82
C PHE A 789 18.30 -33.55 10.39
N GLU A 790 18.42 -34.41 9.38
CA GLU A 790 18.18 -34.04 7.99
C GLU A 790 16.71 -33.65 7.74
N ILE A 791 15.76 -34.47 8.23
CA ILE A 791 14.32 -34.15 8.16
C ILE A 791 14.01 -32.86 8.92
N LEU A 792 14.54 -32.71 10.14
CA LEU A 792 14.33 -31.50 10.94
C LEU A 792 14.87 -30.24 10.24
N LYS A 793 16.04 -30.34 9.60
CA LYS A 793 16.61 -29.26 8.80
C LYS A 793 15.70 -28.89 7.63
N GLN A 794 15.24 -29.88 6.85
CA GLN A 794 14.33 -29.64 5.71
C GLN A 794 13.07 -28.85 6.13
N LEU A 795 12.46 -29.22 7.27
CA LEU A 795 11.27 -28.54 7.79
C LEU A 795 11.56 -27.12 8.31
N LEU A 796 12.76 -26.87 8.85
CA LEU A 796 13.19 -25.53 9.26
C LEU A 796 13.48 -24.63 8.06
N ASP A 797 14.15 -25.17 7.03
CA ASP A 797 14.49 -24.44 5.82
C ASP A 797 13.22 -24.02 5.05
N GLN A 798 12.21 -24.89 4.97
CA GLN A 798 10.89 -24.54 4.42
C GLN A 798 10.20 -23.41 5.21
N GLN A 799 10.33 -23.40 6.54
CA GLN A 799 9.74 -22.36 7.38
C GLN A 799 10.44 -21.01 7.20
N ILE A 800 11.78 -21.02 7.06
CA ILE A 800 12.59 -19.83 6.77
C ILE A 800 12.20 -19.25 5.42
N GLU A 801 12.06 -20.09 4.39
CA GLU A 801 11.67 -19.66 3.05
C GLU A 801 10.26 -19.05 3.02
N SER A 802 9.31 -19.64 3.75
CA SER A 802 7.96 -19.10 3.91
C SER A 802 7.96 -17.72 4.59
N LYS A 803 8.71 -17.56 5.69
CA LYS A 803 8.86 -16.27 6.37
C LYS A 803 9.57 -15.22 5.50
N ARG A 804 10.56 -15.61 4.67
CA ARG A 804 11.23 -14.71 3.73
C ARG A 804 10.27 -14.14 2.69
N LYS A 805 9.45 -15.00 2.08
CA LYS A 805 8.41 -14.56 1.12
C LYS A 805 7.37 -13.62 1.77
N GLN A 806 6.98 -13.90 3.02
CA GLN A 806 6.08 -13.01 3.77
C GLN A 806 6.72 -11.64 4.03
N LEU A 807 8.02 -11.61 4.38
CA LEU A 807 8.76 -10.38 4.62
C LEU A 807 8.89 -9.53 3.34
N GLU A 808 9.16 -10.16 2.21
CA GLU A 808 9.21 -9.48 0.90
C GLU A 808 7.87 -8.84 0.53
N GLY A 809 6.75 -9.56 0.72
CA GLY A 809 5.41 -9.01 0.47
C GLY A 809 5.06 -7.82 1.39
N LEU A 810 5.47 -7.87 2.66
CA LEU A 810 5.25 -6.75 3.59
C LEU A 810 6.15 -5.55 3.30
N ARG A 811 7.38 -5.77 2.82
CA ARG A 811 8.30 -4.69 2.40
C ARG A 811 7.78 -3.93 1.19
N GLN A 812 7.05 -4.59 0.29
CA GLN A 812 6.38 -3.94 -0.84
C GLN A 812 5.20 -3.04 -0.42
N GLN A 813 4.65 -3.22 0.79
CA GLN A 813 3.48 -2.51 1.31
C GLN A 813 3.82 -1.54 2.45
N ALA A 814 5.09 -1.19 2.62
CA ALA A 814 5.65 -0.56 3.81
C ALA A 814 5.42 0.97 3.94
N SER A 815 4.22 1.49 3.61
CA SER A 815 3.86 2.89 3.84
C SER A 815 3.21 3.16 5.21
N GLN A 816 2.88 2.12 5.99
CA GLN A 816 2.18 2.24 7.27
C GLN A 816 3.00 1.65 8.44
N TYR A 817 2.93 2.32 9.61
CA TYR A 817 3.59 1.91 10.85
C TYR A 817 3.34 0.45 11.23
N TYR A 818 2.10 -0.03 11.08
CA TYR A 818 1.71 -1.41 11.37
C TYR A 818 2.52 -2.45 10.56
N TYR A 819 2.76 -2.19 9.27
CA TYR A 819 3.53 -3.09 8.41
C TYR A 819 5.03 -3.06 8.73
N ARG A 820 5.56 -1.92 9.15
CA ARG A 820 6.95 -1.79 9.61
C ARG A 820 7.20 -2.62 10.87
N THR A 821 6.38 -2.45 11.91
CA THR A 821 6.50 -3.24 13.15
C THR A 821 6.36 -4.75 12.88
N ARG A 822 5.44 -5.13 11.99
CA ARG A 822 5.25 -6.54 11.61
C ARG A 822 6.42 -7.10 10.82
N SER A 823 7.05 -6.30 9.95
CA SER A 823 8.26 -6.70 9.20
C SER A 823 9.45 -6.93 10.14
N GLU A 824 9.64 -6.09 11.16
CA GLU A 824 10.72 -6.21 12.15
C GLU A 824 10.57 -7.46 13.02
N ILE A 825 9.34 -7.84 13.37
CA ILE A 825 9.06 -9.09 14.11
C ILE A 825 9.42 -10.31 13.26
N ILE A 826 8.99 -10.33 11.99
CA ILE A 826 9.27 -11.46 11.07
C ILE A 826 10.77 -11.59 10.79
N ASP A 827 11.47 -10.47 10.64
CA ASP A 827 12.92 -10.46 10.44
C ASP A 827 13.69 -11.00 11.66
N ARG A 828 13.28 -10.61 12.88
CA ARG A 828 13.82 -11.18 14.12
C ARG A 828 13.62 -12.69 14.20
N ASP A 829 12.40 -13.17 13.94
CA ASP A 829 12.08 -14.61 13.95
C ASP A 829 12.93 -15.39 12.94
N MET A 830 13.11 -14.85 11.75
CA MET A 830 13.89 -15.46 10.68
C MET A 830 15.35 -15.63 11.10
N ASN A 831 15.95 -14.60 11.73
CA ASN A 831 17.33 -14.66 12.21
C ASN A 831 17.52 -15.69 13.35
N VAL A 832 16.55 -15.82 14.27
CA VAL A 832 16.57 -16.85 15.33
C VAL A 832 16.49 -18.27 14.74
N LEU A 833 15.62 -18.48 13.74
CA LEU A 833 15.50 -19.77 13.05
C LEU A 833 16.78 -20.13 12.28
N ASN A 834 17.39 -19.17 11.58
CA ASN A 834 18.66 -19.35 10.88
C ASN A 834 19.79 -19.78 11.84
N ASN A 835 19.98 -19.05 12.94
CA ASN A 835 20.99 -19.39 13.95
C ASN A 835 20.79 -20.80 14.52
N ARG A 836 19.53 -21.19 14.80
CA ARG A 836 19.22 -22.55 15.29
C ARG A 836 19.53 -23.63 14.25
N SER A 837 19.16 -23.42 12.98
CA SER A 837 19.45 -24.37 11.89
C SER A 837 20.97 -24.56 11.71
N LEU A 838 21.73 -23.47 11.71
CA LEU A 838 23.20 -23.51 11.63
C LEU A 838 23.83 -24.24 12.82
N ARG A 839 23.37 -23.97 14.05
CA ARG A 839 23.91 -24.61 15.26
C ARG A 839 23.55 -26.10 15.38
N LEU A 840 22.37 -26.52 14.91
CA LEU A 840 22.02 -27.94 14.77
C LEU A 840 22.98 -28.68 13.83
N GLN A 841 23.43 -28.03 12.74
CA GLN A 841 24.44 -28.59 11.84
C GLN A 841 25.83 -28.60 12.47
N LYS A 842 26.23 -27.51 13.13
CA LYS A 842 27.53 -27.36 13.80
C LYS A 842 27.77 -28.43 14.87
N TYR A 843 26.75 -28.74 15.68
CA TYR A 843 26.83 -29.74 16.74
C TYR A 843 26.26 -31.11 16.36
N ARG A 844 25.99 -31.37 15.08
CA ARG A 844 25.32 -32.58 14.57
C ARG A 844 25.92 -33.88 15.11
N SER A 845 27.25 -34.02 15.06
CA SER A 845 27.94 -35.24 15.51
C SER A 845 27.72 -35.54 17.00
N LEU A 846 27.75 -34.50 17.85
CA LEU A 846 27.51 -34.59 19.29
C LEU A 846 26.04 -34.91 19.58
N LEU A 847 25.11 -34.28 18.86
CA LEU A 847 23.68 -34.50 19.03
C LEU A 847 23.27 -35.91 18.57
N CYS A 848 23.86 -36.45 17.50
CA CYS A 848 23.65 -37.84 17.09
C CYS A 848 24.12 -38.83 18.16
N ALA A 849 25.33 -38.64 18.71
CA ALA A 849 25.84 -39.49 19.78
C ALA A 849 24.95 -39.43 21.04
N TRP A 850 24.47 -38.24 21.38
CA TRP A 850 23.53 -38.05 22.49
C TRP A 850 22.18 -38.73 22.25
N LEU A 851 21.63 -38.66 21.04
CA LEU A 851 20.35 -39.29 20.71
C LEU A 851 20.45 -40.82 20.77
N ILE A 852 21.58 -41.39 20.34
CA ILE A 852 21.89 -42.83 20.50
C ILE A 852 21.99 -43.20 21.99
N ALA A 853 22.63 -42.37 22.81
CA ALA A 853 22.72 -42.60 24.25
C ALA A 853 21.37 -42.53 24.98
N CYS A 854 20.36 -41.90 24.36
CA CYS A 854 18.99 -41.87 24.88
C CYS A 854 18.19 -43.16 24.56
N LEU A 855 18.72 -44.06 23.72
CA LEU A 855 18.13 -45.38 23.47
C LEU A 855 18.32 -46.30 24.70
N GLY A 856 17.39 -46.24 25.65
CA GLY A 856 17.29 -47.24 26.72
C GLY A 856 16.77 -48.60 26.22
N ASN A 857 16.44 -49.53 27.14
CA ASN A 857 15.79 -50.83 26.85
C ASN A 857 14.32 -50.67 26.41
N VAL A 858 14.06 -49.87 25.37
CA VAL A 858 12.69 -49.54 24.95
C VAL A 858 12.22 -50.55 23.90
N SER A 859 11.26 -51.40 24.28
CA SER A 859 10.43 -52.15 23.33
C SER A 859 9.41 -51.20 22.73
N VAL A 860 9.57 -50.86 21.44
CA VAL A 860 8.74 -49.87 20.74
C VAL A 860 7.47 -50.55 20.20
N SER A 861 6.51 -50.81 21.08
CA SER A 861 5.12 -51.03 20.66
C SER A 861 4.38 -49.70 20.72
N ASP A 862 3.88 -49.22 19.58
CA ASP A 862 3.08 -47.98 19.53
C ASP A 862 1.58 -48.33 19.61
N PRO A 863 0.94 -48.14 20.77
CA PRO A 863 -0.45 -48.57 20.98
C PRO A 863 -1.47 -47.76 20.18
N LEU A 864 -1.06 -46.67 19.52
CA LEU A 864 -1.95 -45.78 18.76
C LEU A 864 -1.90 -46.00 17.25
N THR A 865 -0.98 -46.83 16.76
CA THR A 865 -0.99 -47.26 15.35
C THR A 865 -2.23 -48.14 15.12
N TRP A 866 -2.90 -47.97 13.99
CA TRP A 866 -4.15 -48.66 13.70
C TRP A 866 -4.12 -49.33 12.33
N ARG A 867 -4.67 -50.53 12.25
CA ARG A 867 -4.88 -51.26 11.00
C ARG A 867 -6.38 -51.50 10.73
N PRO A 868 -6.81 -51.57 9.45
CA PRO A 868 -8.18 -51.88 9.10
C PRO A 868 -8.70 -53.13 9.81
N GLY A 869 -9.82 -53.01 10.53
CA GLY A 869 -10.44 -54.07 11.32
C GLY A 869 -10.05 -54.12 12.80
N GLU A 870 -9.04 -53.35 13.24
CA GLU A 870 -8.71 -53.23 14.66
C GLU A 870 -9.73 -52.35 15.40
N ALA A 871 -10.03 -52.70 16.65
CA ALA A 871 -10.93 -51.91 17.48
C ALA A 871 -10.36 -50.50 17.74
N ILE A 872 -11.22 -49.49 17.79
CA ILE A 872 -10.83 -48.11 18.12
C ILE A 872 -10.21 -48.10 19.53
N PRO A 873 -8.97 -47.60 19.71
CA PRO A 873 -8.34 -47.49 21.01
C PRO A 873 -9.23 -46.68 21.97
N LYS A 874 -9.52 -47.27 23.12
CA LYS A 874 -10.24 -46.60 24.20
C LYS A 874 -9.22 -45.84 25.04
N LEU A 875 -8.86 -44.63 24.63
CA LEU A 875 -8.11 -43.73 25.51
C LEU A 875 -9.08 -43.18 26.54
N HIS A 876 -8.83 -43.49 27.81
CA HIS A 876 -9.52 -42.80 28.88
C HIS A 876 -8.98 -41.37 28.95
N LYS A 877 -9.88 -40.38 29.01
CA LYS A 877 -9.47 -39.06 29.46
C LYS A 877 -8.77 -39.30 30.78
N THR A 878 -7.49 -38.94 30.88
CA THR A 878 -6.78 -38.95 32.16
C THR A 878 -7.46 -37.92 33.03
N LEU A 879 -8.56 -38.30 33.66
CA LEU A 879 -9.19 -37.62 34.77
C LEU A 879 -8.22 -37.80 35.94
N SER A 880 -7.08 -37.11 35.84
CA SER A 880 -6.52 -36.49 37.01
C SER A 880 -7.65 -35.61 37.53
N THR A 881 -8.35 -36.11 38.55
CA THR A 881 -9.26 -35.35 39.38
C THR A 881 -8.52 -34.08 39.72
N THR A 882 -8.85 -33.02 39.00
CA THR A 882 -8.19 -31.74 39.14
C THR A 882 -9.30 -30.86 39.60
N GLU A 883 -9.31 -30.67 40.90
CA GLU A 883 -9.89 -29.51 41.53
C GLU A 883 -9.35 -28.30 40.77
N SER A 884 -10.08 -27.82 39.76
CA SER A 884 -9.93 -26.42 39.36
C SER A 884 -10.24 -25.64 40.63
N PRO A 885 -9.32 -24.78 41.11
CA PRO A 885 -9.63 -24.00 42.29
C PRO A 885 -10.83 -23.12 41.93
N GLY A 886 -11.89 -23.20 42.73
CA GLY A 886 -13.12 -22.43 42.51
C GLY A 886 -12.89 -20.95 42.76
N PHE A 887 -12.30 -20.26 41.79
CA PHE A 887 -12.10 -18.82 41.83
C PHE A 887 -13.37 -18.12 41.38
N GLU A 888 -13.79 -17.12 42.14
CA GLU A 888 -14.91 -16.25 41.78
C GLU A 888 -14.43 -14.80 41.74
N VAL A 889 -14.95 -14.05 40.78
CA VAL A 889 -14.73 -12.61 40.75
C VAL A 889 -15.64 -11.98 41.82
N PRO A 890 -15.14 -11.05 42.64
CA PRO A 890 -15.97 -10.35 43.61
C PRO A 890 -17.22 -9.75 42.94
N PRO A 891 -18.43 -9.97 43.50
CA PRO A 891 -19.70 -9.58 42.87
C PRO A 891 -19.80 -8.06 42.66
N GLU A 892 -19.13 -7.28 43.50
CA GLU A 892 -19.02 -5.82 43.42
C GLU A 892 -18.29 -5.32 42.15
N TYR A 893 -17.51 -6.17 41.48
CA TYR A 893 -16.83 -5.81 40.23
C TYR A 893 -17.67 -6.09 38.98
N HIS A 894 -18.80 -6.79 39.11
CA HIS A 894 -19.70 -7.07 38.00
C HIS A 894 -20.66 -5.93 37.74
N CYS A 895 -20.83 -5.58 36.47
CA CYS A 895 -21.86 -4.66 36.02
C CYS A 895 -23.25 -5.29 36.26
N PRO A 896 -24.18 -4.64 36.96
CA PRO A 896 -25.51 -5.19 37.19
C PRO A 896 -26.36 -5.38 35.93
N ILE A 897 -26.02 -4.71 34.82
CA ILE A 897 -26.74 -4.84 33.53
C ILE A 897 -26.19 -6.00 32.70
N SER A 898 -24.87 -6.07 32.50
CA SER A 898 -24.25 -7.05 31.62
C SER A 898 -23.72 -8.29 32.33
N SER A 899 -23.71 -8.29 33.66
CA SER A 899 -23.11 -9.31 34.52
C SER A 899 -21.62 -9.60 34.19
N ASN A 900 -20.95 -8.70 33.49
CA ASN A 900 -19.53 -8.77 33.16
C ASN A 900 -18.72 -7.85 34.07
N VAL A 901 -17.41 -8.14 34.25
CA VAL A 901 -16.50 -7.26 34.98
C VAL A 901 -16.42 -5.88 34.32
N MET A 902 -16.59 -4.82 35.10
CA MET A 902 -16.59 -3.43 34.63
C MET A 902 -15.18 -2.97 34.21
N GLU A 903 -15.07 -2.30 33.07
CA GLU A 903 -13.84 -1.66 32.57
C GLU A 903 -13.85 -0.15 32.84
N ASP A 904 -15.03 0.48 32.69
CA ASP A 904 -15.28 1.89 32.97
C ASP A 904 -16.48 2.02 33.93
N PRO A 905 -16.27 1.75 35.23
CA PRO A 905 -17.34 1.78 36.23
C PRO A 905 -17.82 3.23 36.47
N VAL A 906 -19.10 3.47 36.23
CA VAL A 906 -19.78 4.76 36.47
C VAL A 906 -20.96 4.58 37.42
N THR A 907 -21.14 5.53 38.32
CA THR A 907 -22.22 5.56 39.30
C THR A 907 -23.35 6.47 38.85
N THR A 908 -24.59 5.99 38.93
CA THR A 908 -25.82 6.77 38.73
C THR A 908 -26.27 7.45 40.02
N VAL A 909 -27.23 8.37 39.94
CA VAL A 909 -27.74 9.14 41.09
C VAL A 909 -28.39 8.30 42.19
N ASP A 910 -28.74 7.05 41.92
CA ASP A 910 -29.26 6.07 42.88
C ASP A 910 -28.14 5.32 43.65
N GLY A 911 -26.87 5.62 43.37
CA GLY A 911 -25.71 5.10 44.08
C GLY A 911 -25.17 3.76 43.57
N PHE A 912 -25.74 3.18 42.52
CA PHE A 912 -25.25 1.93 41.92
C PHE A 912 -24.23 2.18 40.82
N THR A 913 -23.25 1.28 40.72
CA THR A 913 -22.16 1.36 39.72
C THR A 913 -22.39 0.37 38.59
N TYR A 914 -22.23 0.85 37.35
CA TYR A 914 -22.46 0.10 36.12
C TYR A 914 -21.30 0.33 35.14
N GLU A 915 -21.18 -0.53 34.14
CA GLU A 915 -20.31 -0.28 32.98
C GLU A 915 -20.89 0.85 32.12
N ARG A 916 -20.09 1.89 31.83
CA ARG A 916 -20.51 3.10 31.11
C ARG A 916 -21.29 2.79 29.83
N LYS A 917 -20.75 1.91 28.99
CA LYS A 917 -21.35 1.59 27.68
C LYS A 917 -22.75 0.98 27.82
N GLU A 918 -22.98 0.19 28.87
CA GLU A 918 -24.24 -0.52 29.07
C GLU A 918 -25.30 0.36 29.74
N ILE A 919 -24.90 1.20 30.71
CA ILE A 919 -25.84 2.16 31.31
C ILE A 919 -26.21 3.29 30.35
N GLU A 920 -25.27 3.79 29.52
CA GLU A 920 -25.59 4.77 28.48
C GLU A 920 -26.55 4.18 27.44
N ARG A 921 -26.40 2.90 27.07
CA ARG A 921 -27.35 2.21 26.19
C ARG A 921 -28.72 2.06 26.85
N TRP A 922 -28.77 1.67 28.12
CA TRP A 922 -30.01 1.52 28.87
C TRP A 922 -30.79 2.84 28.98
N LEU A 923 -30.10 3.93 29.31
CA LEU A 923 -30.68 5.27 29.48
C LEU A 923 -31.17 5.92 28.18
N ARG A 924 -30.74 5.43 27.01
CA ARG A 924 -31.30 5.87 25.71
C ARG A 924 -32.75 5.44 25.50
N PHE A 925 -33.18 4.36 26.16
CA PHE A 925 -34.50 3.76 25.94
C PHE A 925 -35.34 3.67 27.22
N ASN A 926 -34.75 3.85 28.40
CA ASN A 926 -35.43 3.73 29.69
C ASN A 926 -35.01 4.85 30.65
N GLU A 927 -35.96 5.48 31.32
CA GLU A 927 -35.72 6.51 32.35
C GLU A 927 -35.65 5.92 33.78
N ARG A 928 -35.45 4.60 33.88
CA ARG A 928 -35.45 3.87 35.15
C ARG A 928 -34.10 3.26 35.46
N SER A 929 -33.78 3.13 36.73
CA SER A 929 -32.60 2.40 37.22
C SER A 929 -32.68 0.95 36.77
N PRO A 930 -31.66 0.41 36.09
CA PRO A 930 -31.66 -1.00 35.69
C PRO A 930 -31.64 -1.96 36.88
N PHE A 931 -31.14 -1.54 38.04
CA PHE A 931 -31.04 -2.39 39.22
C PHE A 931 -32.26 -2.30 40.14
N THR A 932 -32.81 -1.10 40.36
CA THR A 932 -33.95 -0.90 41.27
C THR A 932 -35.30 -0.81 40.55
N ASN A 933 -35.29 -0.64 39.22
CA ASN A 933 -36.46 -0.40 38.37
C ASN A 933 -37.30 0.84 38.77
N LEU A 934 -36.71 1.74 39.58
CA LEU A 934 -37.31 3.03 39.96
C LEU A 934 -36.90 4.12 38.95
N ILE A 935 -37.73 5.14 38.79
CA ILE A 935 -37.42 6.28 37.91
C ILE A 935 -36.20 7.02 38.46
N LEU A 936 -35.20 7.27 37.61
CA LEU A 936 -34.00 8.00 38.00
C LEU A 936 -34.31 9.52 38.01
N PRO A 937 -33.99 10.24 39.09
CA PRO A 937 -34.15 11.70 39.15
C PRO A 937 -33.31 12.47 38.14
N SER A 938 -32.19 11.90 37.70
CA SER A 938 -31.30 12.44 36.66
C SER A 938 -30.55 11.29 35.99
N ASN A 939 -30.21 11.46 34.71
CA ASN A 939 -29.42 10.52 33.90
C ASN A 939 -27.91 10.81 33.97
N ASP A 940 -27.47 11.64 34.89
CA ASP A 940 -26.05 11.97 35.07
C ASP A 940 -25.25 10.76 35.55
N LEU A 941 -24.14 10.49 34.88
CA LEU A 941 -23.20 9.40 35.20
C LEU A 941 -21.91 9.99 35.78
N ARG A 942 -21.52 9.52 36.97
CA ARG A 942 -20.27 9.94 37.64
C ARG A 942 -19.23 8.83 37.56
N PRO A 943 -18.00 9.06 37.08
CA PRO A 943 -16.95 8.03 37.12
C PRO A 943 -16.68 7.54 38.54
N ASN A 944 -16.65 6.22 38.75
CA ASN A 944 -16.27 5.60 40.01
C ASN A 944 -14.79 5.20 39.96
N VAL A 945 -13.91 6.20 40.09
CA VAL A 945 -12.45 6.03 39.99
C VAL A 945 -11.93 5.04 41.03
N HIS A 946 -12.51 5.04 42.23
CA HIS A 946 -12.11 4.09 43.28
C HIS A 946 -12.39 2.64 42.89
N MET A 947 -13.58 2.36 42.34
CA MET A 947 -13.92 1.03 41.82
C MET A 947 -13.04 0.64 40.63
N GLN A 948 -12.72 1.60 39.75
CA GLN A 948 -11.82 1.38 38.62
C GLN A 948 -10.41 0.99 39.08
N GLU A 949 -9.87 1.66 40.10
CA GLU A 949 -8.56 1.34 40.69
C GLU A 949 -8.57 -0.04 41.34
N GLN A 950 -9.63 -0.38 42.10
CA GLN A 950 -9.78 -1.69 42.74
C GLN A 950 -9.85 -2.83 41.73
N ILE A 951 -10.67 -2.68 40.68
CA ILE A 951 -10.79 -3.67 39.60
C ILE A 951 -9.45 -3.80 38.87
N THR A 952 -8.79 -2.68 38.57
CA THR A 952 -7.49 -2.69 37.86
C THR A 952 -6.41 -3.38 38.69
N ALA A 953 -6.31 -3.10 39.99
CA ALA A 953 -5.38 -3.76 40.90
C ALA A 953 -5.66 -5.27 41.03
N TYR A 954 -6.94 -5.65 41.11
CA TYR A 954 -7.36 -7.05 41.13
C TYR A 954 -7.01 -7.78 39.83
N MET A 955 -7.26 -7.18 38.66
CA MET A 955 -6.91 -7.72 37.34
C MET A 955 -5.39 -7.83 37.12
N ASN A 956 -4.61 -6.94 37.75
CA ASN A 956 -3.15 -6.99 37.76
C ASN A 956 -2.58 -7.95 38.81
N SER A 957 -3.43 -8.62 39.59
CA SER A 957 -3.04 -9.56 40.65
C SER A 957 -2.08 -8.95 41.67
N SER A 958 -2.18 -7.65 41.92
CA SER A 958 -1.24 -6.90 42.75
C SER A 958 -1.22 -7.38 44.20
N ASP A 959 -2.36 -7.85 44.72
CA ASP A 959 -2.52 -8.50 46.01
C ASP A 959 -1.77 -9.85 46.10
N ILE A 960 -1.81 -10.66 45.03
CA ILE A 960 -1.05 -11.92 44.96
C ILE A 960 0.45 -11.61 44.94
N MET A 961 0.89 -10.63 44.15
CA MET A 961 2.29 -10.20 44.08
C MET A 961 2.80 -9.64 45.42
N ALA A 962 1.93 -8.93 46.17
CA ALA A 962 2.22 -8.39 47.49
C ALA A 962 2.56 -9.47 48.53
N LYS A 963 1.93 -10.66 48.46
CA LYS A 963 2.20 -11.81 49.35
C LYS A 963 3.68 -12.23 49.31
N TYR A 964 4.28 -12.16 48.12
CA TYR A 964 5.66 -12.60 47.88
C TYR A 964 6.71 -11.51 48.13
N THR A 965 6.31 -10.24 48.16
CA THR A 965 7.18 -9.10 48.47
C THR A 965 7.28 -8.79 49.96
N GLN A 966 6.28 -9.16 50.77
CA GLN A 966 6.23 -8.85 52.21
C GLN A 966 6.83 -9.94 53.12
N SER A 967 7.09 -11.15 52.63
CA SER A 967 7.56 -12.29 53.45
C SER A 967 9.09 -12.36 53.66
N GLY A 968 9.86 -11.42 53.09
CA GLY A 968 11.33 -11.40 53.17
C GLY A 968 11.85 -10.53 54.32
N ASN A 969 12.57 -11.15 55.26
CA ASN A 969 13.31 -10.45 56.31
C ASN A 969 14.31 -9.44 55.70
N ARG A 970 14.44 -8.27 56.32
CA ARG A 970 15.02 -6.98 55.87
C ARG A 970 16.50 -6.94 55.37
N THR A 971 17.05 -7.96 54.72
CA THR A 971 18.43 -7.92 54.23
C THR A 971 18.57 -8.51 52.83
N ARG A 972 18.76 -7.59 51.85
CA ARG A 972 19.09 -7.74 50.40
C ARG A 972 17.89 -7.89 49.43
N PRO A 973 17.70 -6.94 48.48
CA PRO A 973 16.70 -7.05 47.44
C PRO A 973 17.29 -7.78 46.23
N SER A 974 17.03 -9.07 46.11
CA SER A 974 17.10 -9.75 44.81
C SER A 974 15.94 -10.72 44.69
N SER A 975 14.70 -10.22 44.69
CA SER A 975 13.57 -11.01 44.20
C SER A 975 13.72 -11.09 42.68
N SER A 976 14.37 -12.15 42.20
CA SER A 976 14.45 -12.39 40.76
C SER A 976 13.04 -12.66 40.26
N THR A 977 12.52 -11.77 39.41
CA THR A 977 11.26 -12.00 38.70
C THR A 977 11.53 -12.85 37.44
N MET A 978 10.47 -13.46 36.93
CA MET A 978 10.42 -14.16 35.65
C MET A 978 9.29 -13.56 34.82
N ARG A 979 9.60 -13.13 33.60
CA ARG A 979 8.60 -12.61 32.66
C ARG A 979 7.88 -13.78 32.02
N ILE A 980 6.58 -13.90 32.23
CA ILE A 980 5.74 -14.97 31.68
C ILE A 980 4.72 -14.34 30.74
N THR A 981 4.59 -14.92 29.54
CA THR A 981 3.56 -14.56 28.56
C THR A 981 2.42 -15.56 28.62
N PHE A 982 1.23 -15.09 29.01
CA PHE A 982 0.00 -15.86 28.99
C PHE A 982 -0.71 -15.66 27.65
N ARG A 983 -1.26 -16.73 27.11
CA ARG A 983 -2.02 -16.69 25.86
C ARG A 983 -3.36 -17.38 26.03
N SER A 984 -4.43 -16.62 25.82
CA SER A 984 -5.81 -17.11 25.77
C SER A 984 -6.35 -16.98 24.33
N PRO A 985 -7.50 -17.59 24.01
CA PRO A 985 -8.15 -17.38 22.71
C PRO A 985 -8.51 -15.93 22.39
N LEU A 986 -8.60 -15.07 23.40
CA LEU A 986 -9.05 -13.68 23.27
C LEU A 986 -7.91 -12.66 23.37
N GLU A 987 -6.86 -12.97 24.14
CA GLU A 987 -5.81 -12.01 24.47
C GLU A 987 -4.49 -12.70 24.83
N THR A 988 -3.36 -12.06 24.48
CA THR A 988 -2.01 -12.42 24.91
C THR A 988 -1.47 -11.32 25.82
N ARG A 989 -0.99 -11.67 27.02
CA ARG A 989 -0.49 -10.70 27.99
C ARG A 989 0.75 -11.21 28.72
N SER A 990 1.78 -10.38 28.80
CA SER A 990 3.01 -10.67 29.54
C SER A 990 3.04 -9.95 30.89
N MET A 991 3.57 -10.61 31.92
CA MET A 991 3.74 -10.03 33.25
C MET A 991 5.00 -10.58 33.93
N ASP A 992 5.62 -9.73 34.76
CA ASP A 992 6.79 -10.09 35.56
C ASP A 992 6.32 -10.69 36.89
N LEU A 993 6.56 -11.98 37.08
CA LEU A 993 6.09 -12.77 38.22
C LEU A 993 7.26 -13.15 39.13
N PRO A 994 7.09 -13.20 40.47
CA PRO A 994 8.13 -13.70 41.38
C PRO A 994 8.53 -15.14 41.02
N ARG A 995 9.81 -15.48 41.08
CA ARG A 995 10.25 -16.87 40.86
C ARG A 995 9.78 -17.82 41.96
N GLU A 996 9.46 -17.28 43.14
CA GLU A 996 8.91 -17.98 44.28
C GLU A 996 7.39 -18.21 44.17
N LEU A 997 6.74 -17.75 43.08
CA LEU A 997 5.31 -17.91 42.86
C LEU A 997 4.93 -19.40 42.77
N LYS A 998 3.89 -19.79 43.50
CA LYS A 998 3.34 -21.14 43.45
C LYS A 998 2.45 -21.35 42.23
N ALA A 999 2.35 -22.59 41.74
CA ALA A 999 1.49 -22.95 40.62
C ALA A 999 0.01 -22.64 40.91
N ALA A 1000 -0.49 -22.83 42.14
CA ALA A 1000 -1.86 -22.47 42.51
C ALA A 1000 -2.15 -20.96 42.35
N ASP A 1001 -1.22 -20.08 42.71
CA ASP A 1001 -1.39 -18.62 42.52
C ASP A 1001 -1.30 -18.24 41.03
N LEU A 1002 -0.50 -18.96 40.24
CA LEU A 1002 -0.44 -18.79 38.79
C LEU A 1002 -1.80 -19.10 38.12
N TRP A 1003 -2.50 -20.11 38.63
CA TRP A 1003 -3.87 -20.43 38.21
C TRP A 1003 -4.82 -19.27 38.52
N GLU A 1004 -4.77 -18.69 39.72
CA GLU A 1004 -5.60 -17.54 40.09
C GLU A 1004 -5.29 -16.30 39.23
N ILE A 1005 -4.02 -16.04 38.94
CA ILE A 1005 -3.59 -14.97 38.04
C ILE A 1005 -4.19 -15.17 36.65
N ALA A 1006 -4.10 -16.38 36.10
CA ALA A 1006 -4.68 -16.69 34.79
C ALA A 1006 -6.21 -16.52 34.77
N PHE A 1007 -6.92 -16.88 35.84
CA PHE A 1007 -8.36 -16.62 35.97
C PHE A 1007 -8.68 -15.13 35.88
N ARG A 1008 -7.97 -14.32 36.68
CA ARG A 1008 -8.13 -12.86 36.72
C ARG A 1008 -7.82 -12.21 35.37
N LEU A 1009 -6.79 -12.68 34.67
CA LEU A 1009 -6.43 -12.20 33.32
C LEU A 1009 -7.56 -12.42 32.31
N THR A 1010 -8.35 -13.49 32.47
CA THR A 1010 -9.51 -13.76 31.59
C THR A 1010 -10.79 -13.06 32.06
N LYS A 1011 -10.69 -12.16 33.05
CA LYS A 1011 -11.82 -11.45 33.68
C LYS A 1011 -12.91 -12.39 34.22
N GLY A 1012 -12.52 -13.60 34.65
CA GLY A 1012 -13.44 -14.62 35.13
C GLY A 1012 -14.38 -15.21 34.07
N ARG A 1013 -14.11 -15.00 32.77
CA ARG A 1013 -14.95 -15.51 31.67
C ARG A 1013 -14.94 -17.03 31.54
N TYR A 1014 -13.88 -17.67 32.01
CA TYR A 1014 -13.73 -19.12 32.02
C TYR A 1014 -13.73 -19.61 33.46
N THR A 1015 -14.86 -20.15 33.90
CA THR A 1015 -15.00 -20.77 35.24
C THR A 1015 -14.31 -22.14 35.31
N SER A 1016 -14.08 -22.77 34.15
CA SER A 1016 -13.28 -23.97 33.99
C SER A 1016 -12.27 -23.76 32.87
N TYR A 1017 -10.99 -23.94 33.16
CA TYR A 1017 -9.90 -23.76 32.21
C TYR A 1017 -8.70 -24.63 32.61
N GLU A 1018 -7.78 -24.84 31.68
CA GLU A 1018 -6.52 -25.54 31.90
C GLU A 1018 -5.33 -24.66 31.52
N LEU A 1019 -4.29 -24.67 32.35
CA LEU A 1019 -3.00 -24.07 32.01
C LEU A 1019 -2.08 -25.10 31.37
N ARG A 1020 -1.59 -24.81 30.17
CA ARG A 1020 -0.63 -25.66 29.45
C ARG A 1020 0.63 -24.89 29.11
N HIS A 1021 1.78 -25.50 29.33
CA HIS A 1021 3.08 -24.95 28.95
C HIS A 1021 3.87 -26.02 28.19
N ARG A 1022 4.35 -25.68 26.99
CA ARG A 1022 4.99 -26.66 26.07
C ARG A 1022 4.16 -27.95 25.92
N ASN A 1023 2.83 -27.80 25.82
CA ASN A 1023 1.83 -28.87 25.72
C ASN A 1023 1.64 -29.75 26.98
N VAL A 1024 2.36 -29.48 28.06
CA VAL A 1024 2.21 -30.16 29.36
C VAL A 1024 1.27 -29.35 30.24
N ARG A 1025 0.34 -30.04 30.91
CA ARG A 1025 -0.55 -29.43 31.90
C ARG A 1025 0.24 -28.95 33.11
N ILE A 1026 0.01 -27.72 33.54
CA ILE A 1026 0.50 -27.20 34.82
C ILE A 1026 -0.56 -27.54 35.88
N PRO A 1027 -0.31 -28.44 36.84
CA PRO A 1027 -1.29 -28.76 37.87
C PRO A 1027 -1.40 -27.60 38.89
N ALA A 1028 -2.58 -27.43 39.49
CA ALA A 1028 -2.82 -26.41 40.52
C ALA A 1028 -2.25 -26.86 41.88
N THR A 1029 -0.92 -26.91 41.99
CA THR A 1029 -0.20 -27.38 43.18
C THR A 1029 0.41 -26.23 43.98
N GLN A 1030 0.83 -26.52 45.21
CA GLN A 1030 1.59 -25.59 46.05
C GLN A 1030 3.09 -25.54 45.67
N GLU A 1031 3.51 -26.24 44.61
CA GLU A 1031 4.89 -26.23 44.11
C GLU A 1031 5.22 -24.93 43.37
N LEU A 1032 6.52 -24.61 43.27
CA LEU A 1032 6.99 -23.41 42.59
C LEU A 1032 6.76 -23.50 41.08
N ALA A 1033 6.11 -22.49 40.51
CA ALA A 1033 5.78 -22.42 39.09
C ALA A 1033 7.04 -22.44 38.20
N VAL A 1034 8.17 -21.91 38.67
CA VAL A 1034 9.45 -21.89 37.93
C VAL A 1034 10.00 -23.29 37.63
N ASN A 1035 9.61 -24.31 38.39
CA ASN A 1035 10.01 -25.70 38.13
C ASN A 1035 9.19 -26.34 36.99
N MET A 1036 8.04 -25.76 36.67
CA MET A 1036 7.10 -26.27 35.68
C MET A 1036 7.08 -25.42 34.40
N ILE A 1037 7.64 -24.21 34.46
CA ILE A 1037 7.51 -23.19 33.42
C ILE A 1037 8.88 -22.62 33.09
N ASN A 1038 9.18 -22.59 31.80
CA ASN A 1038 10.31 -21.88 31.25
C ASN A 1038 9.83 -20.52 30.70
N ALA A 1039 10.36 -19.42 31.24
CA ALA A 1039 9.99 -18.05 30.88
C ALA A 1039 10.18 -17.71 29.38
N ALA A 1040 10.94 -18.50 28.63
CA ALA A 1040 11.11 -18.32 27.18
C ALA A 1040 9.88 -18.76 26.35
N TYR A 1041 8.94 -19.52 26.93
CA TYR A 1041 7.77 -20.03 26.21
C TYR A 1041 6.44 -19.59 26.85
N GLU A 1042 5.40 -19.52 26.02
CA GLU A 1042 4.07 -19.08 26.43
C GLU A 1042 3.37 -20.10 27.35
N VAL A 1043 2.52 -19.58 28.24
CA VAL A 1043 1.56 -20.37 29.03
C VAL A 1043 0.18 -20.19 28.41
N PHE A 1044 -0.38 -21.27 27.90
CA PHE A 1044 -1.70 -21.27 27.25
C PHE A 1044 -2.80 -21.46 28.27
N ILE A 1045 -3.77 -20.56 28.27
CA ILE A 1045 -5.03 -20.65 29.01
C ILE A 1045 -6.06 -21.26 28.06
N THR A 1046 -6.42 -22.52 28.29
CA THR A 1046 -7.36 -23.25 27.45
C THR A 1046 -8.70 -23.34 28.16
N PRO A 1047 -9.76 -22.66 27.67
CA PRO A 1047 -11.09 -22.79 28.24
C PRO A 1047 -11.60 -24.22 28.14
N LEU A 1048 -12.18 -24.72 29.22
CA LEU A 1048 -12.91 -25.98 29.23
C LEU A 1048 -14.40 -25.63 29.14
N GLU A 1049 -15.08 -26.09 28.09
CA GLU A 1049 -16.51 -25.82 27.92
C GLU A 1049 -17.29 -26.38 29.14
N PRO A 1050 -18.24 -25.62 29.72
CA PRO A 1050 -19.13 -26.16 30.73
C PRO A 1050 -20.02 -27.19 30.04
N THR A 1051 -19.67 -28.48 30.15
CA THR A 1051 -20.52 -29.53 29.60
C THR A 1051 -21.86 -29.48 30.31
N ALA A 1052 -22.93 -29.16 29.56
CA ALA A 1052 -24.26 -29.61 29.92
C ALA A 1052 -24.14 -31.07 30.33
N SER A 1053 -24.75 -31.44 31.45
CA SER A 1053 -24.73 -32.79 32.01
C SER A 1053 -25.06 -33.84 30.95
N SER A 1054 -24.05 -34.32 30.25
CA SER A 1054 -24.13 -35.45 29.34
C SER A 1054 -23.23 -36.52 29.94
N THR A 1055 -23.88 -37.57 30.41
CA THR A 1055 -23.30 -38.89 30.63
C THR A 1055 -22.65 -39.37 29.34
N SER A 1056 -21.43 -38.93 29.06
CA SER A 1056 -20.57 -39.49 28.01
C SER A 1056 -19.38 -40.12 28.71
N SER A 1057 -19.16 -41.40 28.44
CA SER A 1057 -18.07 -42.23 28.96
C SER A 1057 -16.74 -41.45 29.02
N GLY A 1058 -15.94 -41.67 30.07
CA GLY A 1058 -14.65 -40.99 30.29
C GLY A 1058 -13.55 -41.33 29.26
N LEU A 1059 -13.89 -41.34 27.98
CA LEU A 1059 -13.06 -41.64 26.83
C LEU A 1059 -12.75 -40.35 26.05
N GLU A 1060 -11.53 -40.25 25.54
CA GLU A 1060 -11.06 -39.14 24.71
C GLU A 1060 -11.59 -39.29 23.29
N GLU A 1061 -12.10 -38.20 22.69
CA GLU A 1061 -12.50 -38.22 21.28
C GLU A 1061 -11.23 -38.24 20.41
N LEU A 1062 -11.06 -39.29 19.63
CA LEU A 1062 -9.91 -39.50 18.77
C LEU A 1062 -10.26 -39.20 17.30
N CYS A 1063 -9.28 -38.68 16.57
CA CYS A 1063 -9.26 -38.59 15.12
C CYS A 1063 -8.22 -39.58 14.58
N LEU A 1064 -8.60 -40.41 13.60
CA LEU A 1064 -7.67 -41.26 12.89
C LEU A 1064 -6.96 -40.42 11.83
N ILE A 1065 -5.64 -40.40 11.82
CA ILE A 1065 -4.85 -39.74 10.78
C ILE A 1065 -4.32 -40.81 9.85
N LYS A 1066 -4.57 -40.65 8.54
CA LYS A 1066 -4.03 -41.49 7.48
C LYS A 1066 -3.05 -40.70 6.64
N VAL A 1067 -1.81 -41.17 6.59
CA VAL A 1067 -0.73 -40.51 5.85
C VAL A 1067 -0.47 -41.28 4.56
N TYR A 1068 -0.58 -40.59 3.43
CA TYR A 1068 -0.39 -41.13 2.10
C TYR A 1068 0.83 -40.50 1.44
N HIS A 1069 1.48 -41.26 0.56
CA HIS A 1069 2.58 -40.77 -0.27
C HIS A 1069 2.37 -41.10 -1.76
N ASN A 1070 1.47 -42.04 -2.06
CA ASN A 1070 1.10 -42.40 -3.42
C ASN A 1070 -0.42 -42.40 -3.53
N TYR A 1071 -0.96 -41.79 -4.59
CA TYR A 1071 -2.40 -41.63 -4.82
C TYR A 1071 -3.14 -42.97 -4.96
N TYR A 1072 -2.46 -43.99 -5.50
CA TYR A 1072 -3.06 -45.28 -5.86
C TYR A 1072 -2.72 -46.40 -4.88
N GLN A 1073 -2.02 -46.09 -3.79
CA GLN A 1073 -1.66 -47.06 -2.76
C GLN A 1073 -2.35 -46.74 -1.44
N ASP A 1074 -2.40 -47.74 -0.57
CA ASP A 1074 -2.93 -47.59 0.78
C ASP A 1074 -2.09 -46.61 1.61
N SER A 1075 -2.69 -46.11 2.70
CA SER A 1075 -2.00 -45.23 3.63
C SER A 1075 -0.72 -45.91 4.15
N VAL A 1076 0.38 -45.17 4.15
CA VAL A 1076 1.68 -45.65 4.64
C VAL A 1076 1.61 -45.91 6.14
N VAL A 1077 0.96 -45.01 6.89
CA VAL A 1077 0.68 -45.19 8.31
C VAL A 1077 -0.67 -44.60 8.66
N SER A 1078 -1.40 -45.31 9.52
CA SER A 1078 -2.66 -44.89 10.12
C SER A 1078 -2.49 -44.88 11.63
N TYR A 1079 -2.77 -43.77 12.30
CA TYR A 1079 -2.62 -43.66 13.76
C TYR A 1079 -3.64 -42.73 14.39
N TRP A 1080 -4.04 -43.04 15.62
CA TRP A 1080 -5.01 -42.25 16.37
C TRP A 1080 -4.34 -41.09 17.10
N THR A 1081 -4.98 -39.93 17.07
CA THR A 1081 -4.56 -38.75 17.82
C THR A 1081 -5.78 -38.07 18.46
N PRO A 1082 -5.68 -37.52 19.68
CA PRO A 1082 -6.77 -36.77 20.28
C PRO A 1082 -7.25 -35.60 19.42
N LYS A 1083 -8.56 -35.34 19.44
CA LYS A 1083 -9.17 -34.24 18.70
C LYS A 1083 -8.65 -32.86 19.12
N GLN A 1084 -8.26 -32.69 20.38
CA GLN A 1084 -7.66 -31.46 20.92
C GLN A 1084 -6.12 -31.52 20.97
N THR A 1085 -5.49 -32.06 19.91
CA THR A 1085 -4.03 -32.17 19.85
C THR A 1085 -3.35 -30.83 19.61
N THR A 1086 -2.19 -30.64 20.24
CA THR A 1086 -1.29 -29.54 19.96
C THR A 1086 -0.22 -29.92 18.93
N LYS A 1087 -0.20 -31.19 18.49
CA LYS A 1087 0.77 -31.67 17.49
C LYS A 1087 0.54 -30.97 16.14
N SER A 1088 1.63 -30.62 15.47
CA SER A 1088 1.62 -29.99 14.14
C SER A 1088 1.63 -31.01 13.01
N LEU A 1089 1.35 -30.55 11.78
CA LEU A 1089 1.44 -31.39 10.57
C LEU A 1089 2.87 -31.97 10.39
N ALA A 1090 3.89 -31.26 10.85
CA ALA A 1090 5.28 -31.74 10.85
C ALA A 1090 5.45 -33.09 11.58
N SER A 1091 4.68 -33.34 12.63
CA SER A 1091 4.72 -34.62 13.36
C SER A 1091 4.34 -35.82 12.49
N ALA A 1092 3.46 -35.63 11.49
CA ALA A 1092 3.06 -36.67 10.55
C ALA A 1092 4.21 -37.11 9.63
N VAL A 1093 5.18 -36.23 9.32
CA VAL A 1093 6.36 -36.56 8.51
C VAL A 1093 7.29 -37.51 9.27
N PHE A 1094 7.51 -37.25 10.57
CA PHE A 1094 8.31 -38.16 11.39
C PHE A 1094 7.62 -39.52 11.57
N ARG A 1095 6.28 -39.53 11.70
CA ARG A 1095 5.49 -40.77 11.71
C ARG A 1095 5.59 -41.55 10.39
N TYR A 1096 5.54 -40.86 9.25
CA TYR A 1096 5.77 -41.44 7.92
C TYR A 1096 7.16 -42.10 7.83
N TYR A 1097 8.22 -41.35 8.16
CA TYR A 1097 9.58 -41.87 8.07
C TYR A 1097 9.85 -42.99 9.06
N ARG A 1098 9.28 -42.92 10.27
CA ARG A 1098 9.35 -44.02 11.23
C ARG A 1098 8.84 -45.33 10.62
N GLN A 1099 7.66 -45.31 10.00
CA GLN A 1099 7.11 -46.50 9.35
C GLN A 1099 7.98 -46.96 8.17
N ARG A 1100 8.41 -46.03 7.30
CA ARG A 1100 9.30 -46.34 6.16
C ARG A 1100 10.63 -46.96 6.57
N PHE A 1101 11.27 -46.45 7.63
CA PHE A 1101 12.53 -47.00 8.12
C PHE A 1101 12.36 -48.34 8.85
N MET A 1102 11.18 -48.60 9.43
CA MET A 1102 10.85 -49.93 9.96
C MET A 1102 10.71 -50.97 8.84
N ASP A 1103 10.06 -50.60 7.73
CA ASP A 1103 9.87 -51.48 6.58
C ASP A 1103 11.18 -51.66 5.77
N MET A 1104 11.97 -50.59 5.63
CA MET A 1104 13.26 -50.58 4.92
C MET A 1104 14.28 -49.68 5.64
N SER A 1105 15.20 -50.30 6.39
CA SER A 1105 16.21 -49.57 7.17
C SER A 1105 17.15 -48.69 6.34
N THR A 1106 17.33 -49.00 5.06
CA THR A 1106 18.19 -48.26 4.11
C THR A 1106 17.45 -47.15 3.36
N TYR A 1107 16.17 -46.89 3.66
CA TYR A 1107 15.40 -45.83 2.99
C TYR A 1107 16.11 -44.48 3.12
N HIS A 1108 16.06 -43.65 2.09
CA HIS A 1108 16.68 -42.32 2.09
C HIS A 1108 15.65 -41.25 2.46
N VAL A 1109 16.10 -40.15 3.07
CA VAL A 1109 15.24 -38.98 3.27
C VAL A 1109 14.97 -38.39 1.88
N GLU A 1110 13.70 -38.19 1.58
CA GLU A 1110 13.26 -37.66 0.29
C GLU A 1110 13.39 -36.14 0.27
N GLN A 1111 13.09 -35.52 -0.87
CA GLN A 1111 12.98 -34.07 -0.95
C GLN A 1111 11.86 -33.56 -0.01
N PRO A 1112 11.95 -32.30 0.47
CA PRO A 1112 11.02 -31.79 1.46
C PRO A 1112 9.57 -31.84 0.98
N PHE A 1113 8.70 -32.46 1.78
CA PHE A 1113 7.29 -32.66 1.43
C PHE A 1113 6.49 -31.36 1.45
N ILE A 1114 5.49 -31.28 0.58
CA ILE A 1114 4.37 -30.38 0.70
C ILE A 1114 3.16 -31.18 1.15
N PHE A 1115 2.45 -30.66 2.15
CA PHE A 1115 1.25 -31.28 2.69
C PHE A 1115 0.07 -30.93 1.80
N TRP A 1116 -0.67 -31.94 1.35
CA TRP A 1116 -1.90 -31.77 0.61
C TRP A 1116 -3.08 -32.34 1.38
N THR A 1117 -4.17 -31.58 1.39
CA THR A 1117 -5.44 -31.94 2.01
C THR A 1117 -6.57 -31.83 0.97
N ARG A 1118 -7.68 -32.54 1.19
CA ARG A 1118 -8.86 -32.53 0.30
C ARG A 1118 -8.57 -32.90 -1.16
N LEU A 1119 -7.75 -33.92 -1.38
CA LEU A 1119 -7.47 -34.43 -2.72
C LEU A 1119 -8.72 -35.10 -3.31
N HIS A 1120 -9.07 -34.71 -4.55
CA HIS A 1120 -10.17 -35.28 -5.31
C HIS A 1120 -9.81 -35.38 -6.80
N ASP A 1121 -10.44 -36.31 -7.50
CA ASP A 1121 -10.27 -36.54 -8.93
C ASP A 1121 -11.14 -35.55 -9.71
N THR A 1122 -10.55 -34.79 -10.62
CA THR A 1122 -11.27 -33.82 -11.48
C THR A 1122 -11.61 -34.39 -12.87
N GLY A 1123 -11.28 -35.66 -13.15
CA GLY A 1123 -11.42 -36.30 -14.46
C GLY A 1123 -10.07 -36.61 -15.12
N ASP A 1124 -10.03 -37.56 -16.07
CA ASP A 1124 -8.85 -38.05 -16.83
C ASP A 1124 -7.55 -38.29 -16.02
N ASN A 1125 -7.68 -38.76 -14.78
CA ASN A 1125 -6.57 -38.95 -13.83
C ASN A 1125 -5.89 -37.64 -13.35
N HIS A 1126 -6.51 -36.48 -13.52
CA HIS A 1126 -6.07 -35.23 -12.90
C HIS A 1126 -6.58 -35.13 -11.46
N ILE A 1127 -5.67 -34.87 -10.52
CA ILE A 1127 -5.96 -34.79 -9.08
C ILE A 1127 -5.72 -33.36 -8.60
N ALA A 1128 -6.74 -32.76 -8.00
CA ALA A 1128 -6.67 -31.43 -7.39
C ALA A 1128 -6.79 -31.50 -5.87
N GLY A 1129 -6.14 -30.57 -5.15
CA GLY A 1129 -6.17 -30.51 -3.69
C GLY A 1129 -5.69 -29.17 -3.15
N THR A 1130 -5.73 -29.02 -1.83
CA THR A 1130 -5.30 -27.79 -1.14
C THR A 1130 -3.91 -27.98 -0.53
N PRO A 1131 -2.87 -27.25 -0.98
CA PRO A 1131 -1.53 -27.32 -0.40
C PRO A 1131 -1.47 -26.50 0.91
N VAL A 1132 -0.74 -27.02 1.90
CA VAL A 1132 -0.53 -26.37 3.20
C VAL A 1132 0.95 -26.05 3.37
N TYR A 1133 1.27 -24.76 3.48
CA TYR A 1133 2.64 -24.23 3.56
C TYR A 1133 3.11 -23.90 4.99
N ASP A 1134 2.22 -23.92 5.99
CA ASP A 1134 2.54 -23.69 7.41
C ASP A 1134 2.39 -24.99 8.21
N HIS A 1135 3.40 -25.87 8.09
CA HIS A 1135 3.38 -27.22 8.65
C HIS A 1135 3.61 -27.29 10.16
N TRP A 1136 4.04 -26.18 10.79
CA TRP A 1136 4.24 -26.10 12.25
C TRP A 1136 2.97 -25.70 13.00
N ARG A 1137 1.88 -25.36 12.30
CA ARG A 1137 0.58 -25.09 12.90
C ARG A 1137 -0.06 -26.38 13.42
N SER A 1138 -0.74 -26.30 14.57
CA SER A 1138 -1.50 -27.42 15.16
C SER A 1138 -2.45 -28.06 14.13
N MET A 1139 -2.58 -29.39 14.19
CA MET A 1139 -3.48 -30.18 13.34
C MET A 1139 -4.94 -30.15 13.79
N ALA A 1140 -5.23 -29.76 15.03
CA ALA A 1140 -6.60 -29.77 15.58
C ALA A 1140 -7.64 -29.01 14.73
N PRO A 1141 -7.34 -27.87 14.08
CA PRO A 1141 -8.29 -27.18 13.22
C PRO A 1141 -8.81 -28.04 12.06
N TYR A 1142 -8.05 -29.04 11.59
CA TYR A 1142 -8.46 -29.95 10.51
C TYR A 1142 -9.31 -31.13 11.00
N PHE A 1143 -9.48 -31.32 12.31
CA PHE A 1143 -10.27 -32.40 12.89
C PHE A 1143 -11.75 -32.00 13.01
N ASN A 1144 -12.34 -31.65 11.88
CA ASN A 1144 -13.72 -31.24 11.73
C ASN A 1144 -14.40 -32.08 10.64
N SER A 1145 -15.73 -31.99 10.54
CA SER A 1145 -16.51 -32.77 9.57
C SER A 1145 -16.26 -32.41 8.10
N THR A 1146 -15.66 -31.25 7.82
CA THR A 1146 -15.37 -30.78 6.45
C THR A 1146 -14.01 -31.27 5.94
N ASP A 1147 -13.01 -31.38 6.82
CA ASP A 1147 -11.64 -31.75 6.47
C ASP A 1147 -11.34 -33.24 6.72
N SER A 1148 -12.07 -33.87 7.65
CA SER A 1148 -11.87 -35.28 8.04
C SER A 1148 -12.93 -36.20 7.43
N THR A 1149 -12.89 -36.37 6.10
CA THR A 1149 -13.89 -37.10 5.30
C THR A 1149 -13.61 -38.60 5.10
N GLY A 1150 -12.52 -39.14 5.66
CA GLY A 1150 -12.13 -40.53 5.45
C GLY A 1150 -13.03 -41.57 6.16
N LYS A 1151 -12.77 -42.85 5.88
CA LYS A 1151 -13.50 -44.03 6.39
C LYS A 1151 -12.62 -44.91 7.26
N LEU A 1152 -13.21 -45.68 8.18
CA LEU A 1152 -12.51 -46.74 8.93
C LEU A 1152 -12.31 -48.02 8.11
N ALA A 1153 -11.81 -47.90 6.89
CA ALA A 1153 -11.48 -49.01 6.02
C ALA A 1153 -10.23 -48.67 5.20
N THR A 1154 -9.73 -49.64 4.45
CA THR A 1154 -8.77 -49.36 3.39
C THR A 1154 -9.44 -48.46 2.34
N GLU A 1155 -8.86 -47.30 2.08
CA GLU A 1155 -9.38 -46.32 1.12
C GLU A 1155 -8.21 -45.58 0.45
N SER A 1156 -8.40 -45.20 -0.82
CA SER A 1156 -7.48 -44.31 -1.51
C SER A 1156 -7.58 -42.89 -0.93
N VAL A 1157 -6.50 -42.13 -1.08
CA VAL A 1157 -6.50 -40.71 -0.71
C VAL A 1157 -7.49 -39.90 -1.56
N VAL A 1158 -7.73 -40.32 -2.81
CA VAL A 1158 -8.64 -39.69 -3.77
C VAL A 1158 -9.94 -40.49 -3.89
N ASP A 1159 -11.07 -39.81 -3.78
CA ASP A 1159 -12.38 -40.45 -4.01
C ASP A 1159 -12.59 -40.63 -5.52
N LYS A 1160 -12.74 -41.88 -5.99
CA LYS A 1160 -13.07 -42.17 -7.40
C LYS A 1160 -14.55 -41.85 -7.63
N ASN A 1161 -14.86 -40.99 -8.60
CA ASN A 1161 -16.22 -40.88 -9.14
C ASN A 1161 -16.54 -42.17 -9.92
N SER A 1162 -16.99 -43.22 -9.24
CA SER A 1162 -17.58 -44.38 -9.89
C SER A 1162 -18.98 -44.01 -10.38
N ASN A 1163 -19.08 -43.75 -11.68
CA ASN A 1163 -20.35 -43.55 -12.40
C ASN A 1163 -21.13 -44.85 -12.66
N ASP A 1164 -20.80 -45.93 -11.95
CA ASP A 1164 -21.48 -47.23 -12.06
C ASP A 1164 -21.85 -47.72 -10.67
N ASP A 1165 -23.09 -47.49 -10.26
CA ASP A 1165 -24.01 -48.57 -9.85
C ASP A 1165 -25.33 -47.97 -9.35
N VAL A 1166 -26.29 -47.93 -10.27
CA VAL A 1166 -27.71 -48.05 -9.92
C VAL A 1166 -27.92 -49.49 -9.51
N SER A 1167 -27.98 -49.76 -8.20
CA SER A 1167 -28.72 -50.92 -7.71
C SER A 1167 -29.44 -50.58 -6.42
N ASP A 1168 -30.68 -51.04 -6.43
CA ASP A 1168 -31.75 -50.88 -5.45
C ASP A 1168 -31.47 -51.67 -4.17
N ASP A 1169 -32.29 -51.36 -3.17
CA ASP A 1169 -32.65 -52.18 -2.00
C ASP A 1169 -31.77 -52.24 -0.74
N THR A 1170 -32.38 -51.68 0.32
CA THR A 1170 -32.52 -52.21 1.69
C THR A 1170 -31.28 -52.63 2.46
N ASP A 1171 -30.95 -51.86 3.51
CA ASP A 1171 -31.12 -52.39 4.86
C ASP A 1171 -31.11 -51.29 5.93
N HIS A 1172 -32.27 -51.13 6.56
CA HIS A 1172 -32.41 -50.54 7.88
C HIS A 1172 -31.87 -51.53 8.92
N GLU A 1173 -30.59 -51.45 9.25
CA GLU A 1173 -30.13 -51.91 10.57
C GLU A 1173 -29.91 -50.71 11.48
N HIS A 1174 -30.90 -50.50 12.34
CA HIS A 1174 -30.78 -49.72 13.56
C HIS A 1174 -29.61 -50.23 14.41
N THR A 1175 -28.50 -49.50 14.41
CA THR A 1175 -27.59 -49.47 15.56
C THR A 1175 -27.43 -48.03 16.03
N ALA A 1176 -27.46 -47.88 17.35
CA ALA A 1176 -27.67 -46.64 18.11
C ALA A 1176 -26.85 -45.43 17.63
N LEU A 1177 -27.42 -44.24 17.84
CA LEU A 1177 -26.74 -42.93 17.80
C LEU A 1177 -25.34 -43.00 18.46
N GLY A 1178 -24.33 -43.28 17.64
CA GLY A 1178 -22.93 -43.41 18.02
C GLY A 1178 -22.11 -42.50 17.12
N ILE A 1179 -21.40 -41.56 17.74
CA ILE A 1179 -20.50 -40.60 17.10
C ILE A 1179 -19.54 -41.38 16.18
N ARG A 1180 -19.66 -41.21 14.85
CA ARG A 1180 -18.68 -41.78 13.91
C ARG A 1180 -17.33 -41.09 14.15
N PRO A 1181 -16.22 -41.84 14.28
CA PRO A 1181 -14.91 -41.26 14.51
C PRO A 1181 -14.43 -40.51 13.26
N LEU A 1182 -13.79 -39.36 13.46
CA LEU A 1182 -13.24 -38.54 12.38
C LEU A 1182 -11.99 -39.21 11.79
N VAL A 1183 -11.84 -39.14 10.46
CA VAL A 1183 -10.68 -39.67 9.74
C VAL A 1183 -10.10 -38.59 8.84
N PHE A 1184 -8.90 -38.12 9.18
CA PHE A 1184 -8.18 -37.08 8.45
C PHE A 1184 -7.18 -37.68 7.47
N LYS A 1185 -7.36 -37.40 6.17
CA LYS A 1185 -6.49 -37.85 5.09
C LYS A 1185 -5.44 -36.78 4.77
N VAL A 1186 -4.15 -37.11 4.89
CA VAL A 1186 -3.03 -36.22 4.54
C VAL A 1186 -2.15 -36.88 3.50
N PHE A 1187 -1.84 -36.14 2.43
CA PHE A 1187 -0.90 -36.60 1.42
C PHE A 1187 0.42 -35.83 1.50
N LEU A 1188 1.52 -36.57 1.50
CA LEU A 1188 2.89 -36.07 1.46
C LEU A 1188 3.39 -36.14 0.03
N GLY A 1189 3.26 -35.03 -0.70
CA GLY A 1189 3.67 -34.89 -2.09
C GLY A 1189 4.97 -34.09 -2.24
N GLY A 1190 5.60 -34.17 -3.42
CA GLY A 1190 6.66 -33.24 -3.79
C GLY A 1190 6.13 -31.82 -3.99
N SER A 1191 7.05 -30.85 -4.16
CA SER A 1191 6.66 -29.54 -4.69
C SER A 1191 5.78 -29.75 -5.92
N PRO A 1192 4.65 -29.04 -6.10
CA PRO A 1192 3.99 -29.05 -7.40
C PRO A 1192 5.11 -28.79 -8.41
N ARG A 1193 5.24 -29.65 -9.42
CA ARG A 1193 5.92 -29.22 -10.65
C ARG A 1193 5.29 -27.88 -10.92
N SER A 1194 6.09 -26.83 -10.85
CA SER A 1194 5.62 -25.48 -11.03
C SER A 1194 4.70 -25.53 -12.24
N SER A 1195 3.39 -25.50 -12.02
CA SER A 1195 2.51 -24.86 -12.96
C SER A 1195 2.97 -23.42 -12.84
N LYS A 1196 4.06 -23.13 -13.57
CA LYS A 1196 4.41 -21.77 -13.94
C LYS A 1196 3.06 -21.20 -14.37
N LYS A 1197 2.75 -19.98 -13.91
CA LYS A 1197 1.62 -19.21 -14.45
C LYS A 1197 1.52 -19.55 -15.93
N ARG A 1198 0.34 -19.99 -16.40
CA ARG A 1198 0.12 -20.50 -17.76
C ARG A 1198 0.71 -19.52 -18.77
N ASP A 1199 1.96 -19.72 -19.16
CA ASP A 1199 2.60 -19.04 -20.28
C ASP A 1199 2.34 -19.82 -21.58
N THR A 1200 1.57 -20.92 -21.50
CA THR A 1200 1.20 -21.76 -22.65
C THR A 1200 -0.33 -21.86 -22.75
N LEU A 1201 -0.86 -21.65 -23.95
CA LEU A 1201 -2.29 -21.80 -24.24
C LEU A 1201 -2.69 -23.27 -24.14
N SER A 1202 -3.69 -23.58 -23.30
CA SER A 1202 -4.30 -24.91 -23.31
C SER A 1202 -5.14 -25.11 -24.57
N ARG A 1203 -5.46 -26.36 -24.94
CA ARG A 1203 -6.40 -26.64 -26.04
C ARG A 1203 -7.74 -25.94 -25.86
N LEU A 1204 -8.19 -25.79 -24.62
CA LEU A 1204 -9.39 -25.04 -24.27
C LEU A 1204 -9.20 -23.53 -24.49
N ASP A 1205 -8.03 -22.97 -24.19
CA ASP A 1205 -7.74 -21.54 -24.40
C ASP A 1205 -7.55 -21.19 -25.88
N VAL A 1206 -7.17 -22.16 -26.73
CA VAL A 1206 -7.15 -22.01 -28.20
C VAL A 1206 -8.57 -22.10 -28.81
N LEU A 1207 -9.48 -22.82 -28.15
CA LEU A 1207 -10.87 -22.98 -28.61
C LEU A 1207 -11.82 -21.88 -28.10
N LYS A 1208 -11.52 -21.30 -26.94
CA LYS A 1208 -12.18 -20.09 -26.42
C LYS A 1208 -11.78 -18.88 -27.27
#